data_AF-A0A152A5R8-F1
#
_entry.id   AF-A0A152A5R8-F1
#
_cell.length_a   1.000
_cell.length_b   1.000
_cell.length_c   1.000
_cell.angle_alpha   90.00
_cell.angle_beta   90.00
_cell.angle_gamma   90.00
#
_symmetry.space_group_name_H-M   'P 1'
#
loop_
_entity.id
_entity.type
_entity.pdbx_description
1 polymer ?
#
loop_
_entity_poly.entity_id
_entity_poly.type
_entity_poly.pdbx_seq_one_letter_code
_entity_poly.pdbx_strand_id
1 'polypeptide(L)'
;MEISEELFFRIWRNKPLKAYIFGCFNRFKLVNFYKLDVYTIHKRQRLDLLWEMLRLHRLSHSPSHFKNGISEDSINHRIDINNITIYQILHLCAKPSDETQKTIISKEEVFMFFIEFYKEFEMEFNWYLNNDISSSVITFVMSLDTGFIDILIPNKTEMFNVWYGRFQKSFYPIVLKCENVYLIQYLFETDDPIINYIRLGLKTFLFEKKSDGKFVLSLLPVINDTVFMYLFRQFSKEFTNEELYQRFYTESRFQRLYDHGHLTVLKFLIEEQSQIYNDDLTALPKVNYIINRSSIESFRYLVKFYPLSTSEIRYFELLRDALFEQAEEITSQYKDYLFPLYPKSIYFSTPNLVTVDNLTKLKNMVSIDKIDLDYNLVLALKADNLELIKYIVNLTDVNAITVNEINVFIYPLSYQTLEYLWTFVKCKFSPWPSAHGALNLHDKSIQKLILSALDDSNHINHSNINVNEKNYKYILVYEYIPFLKLLIERGFNVVSKFRVNELITLPNSQSIDFILKTVDFNQPISFKDLPVSEYTGLVRKNNIQMVTRIQSIFFKGEKIFSDVTYRYDHRITSSISSEMFSLTVSFNPRDFLFVKNLVAHCVIGNNIGMLQHLYEKYPIMKSNRFNGIIITPYTIELGLTRGYYKLLEYLVLVNHPMLIFNFIFRTTDTILKKNRQPIIRLVKIVFSSLNDKDKLLIFFYVARKSINYCLFNLLDIFEDVIQYQPDFKEFQKPKYYTIKQTKITQKHSLYLNSFLQLFQKKI
;
A
#
# COMPACT_ATOMS: atom_id res chain seq x y z
N MET A 1 -31.43 -31.00 -21.82
CA MET A 1 -30.14 -30.35 -21.50
C MET A 1 -30.32 -28.87 -21.13
N GLU A 2 -31.50 -28.27 -21.30
CA GLU A 2 -31.83 -26.86 -20.96
C GLU A 2 -32.01 -26.58 -19.45
N ILE A 3 -32.32 -27.61 -18.65
CA ILE A 3 -32.55 -27.49 -17.20
C ILE A 3 -31.26 -27.11 -16.44
N SER A 4 -30.07 -27.44 -16.96
CA SER A 4 -28.81 -27.19 -16.23
C SER A 4 -28.36 -25.74 -16.26
N GLU A 5 -28.64 -25.01 -17.34
CA GLU A 5 -28.28 -23.59 -17.48
C GLU A 5 -29.26 -22.72 -16.68
N GLU A 6 -30.56 -23.02 -16.76
CA GLU A 6 -31.58 -22.31 -16.00
C GLU A 6 -31.41 -22.52 -14.48
N LEU A 7 -31.05 -23.73 -14.04
CA LEU A 7 -30.75 -24.03 -12.64
C LEU A 7 -29.45 -23.34 -12.18
N PHE A 8 -28.43 -23.27 -13.03
CA PHE A 8 -27.17 -22.57 -12.74
C PHE A 8 -27.41 -21.07 -12.47
N PHE A 9 -28.25 -20.42 -13.29
CA PHE A 9 -28.55 -19.00 -13.15
C PHE A 9 -29.62 -18.70 -12.08
N ARG A 10 -30.57 -19.62 -11.79
CA ARG A 10 -31.46 -19.51 -10.62
C ARG A 10 -30.69 -19.54 -9.30
N ILE A 11 -29.63 -20.35 -9.21
CA ILE A 11 -28.71 -20.35 -8.05
C ILE A 11 -27.86 -19.06 -8.02
N TRP A 12 -27.57 -18.45 -9.17
CA TRP A 12 -26.85 -17.18 -9.25
C TRP A 12 -27.64 -15.96 -8.76
N ARG A 13 -28.98 -16.01 -8.75
CA ARG A 13 -29.85 -14.87 -8.42
C ARG A 13 -30.21 -14.73 -6.94
N ASN A 14 -30.40 -15.84 -6.24
CA ASN A 14 -30.78 -15.81 -4.83
C ASN A 14 -29.56 -15.45 -3.95
N LYS A 15 -29.35 -14.19 -3.55
CA LYS A 15 -28.17 -13.74 -2.78
C LYS A 15 -27.81 -14.67 -1.60
N PRO A 16 -28.77 -15.07 -0.73
CA PRO A 16 -28.55 -16.08 0.30
C PRO A 16 -28.10 -17.43 -0.27
N LEU A 17 -28.82 -18.01 -1.23
CA LEU A 17 -28.49 -19.31 -1.84
C LEU A 17 -27.17 -19.26 -2.63
N LYS A 18 -26.87 -18.18 -3.33
CA LYS A 18 -25.63 -17.91 -4.08
C LYS A 18 -24.45 -17.76 -3.13
N ALA A 19 -24.61 -17.05 -2.01
CA ALA A 19 -23.60 -16.95 -0.96
C ALA A 19 -23.38 -18.31 -0.27
N TYR A 20 -24.46 -19.08 -0.09
CA TYR A 20 -24.47 -20.40 0.53
C TYR A 20 -23.87 -21.48 -0.39
N ILE A 21 -24.10 -21.40 -1.70
CA ILE A 21 -23.71 -22.41 -2.70
C ILE A 21 -22.40 -22.07 -3.41
N PHE A 22 -22.19 -20.81 -3.80
CA PHE A 22 -21.01 -20.38 -4.56
C PHE A 22 -20.00 -19.57 -3.76
N GLY A 23 -20.35 -19.07 -2.57
CA GLY A 23 -19.43 -18.32 -1.69
C GLY A 23 -18.14 -19.09 -1.34
N CYS A 24 -18.14 -20.41 -1.53
CA CYS A 24 -17.00 -21.30 -1.37
C CYS A 24 -15.95 -21.18 -2.49
N PHE A 25 -16.32 -20.79 -3.72
CA PHE A 25 -15.41 -20.66 -4.87
C PHE A 25 -14.65 -19.32 -4.89
N ASN A 26 -15.20 -18.29 -4.24
CA ASN A 26 -14.61 -16.95 -4.14
C ASN A 26 -13.28 -16.87 -3.35
N ARG A 27 -12.89 -17.94 -2.65
CA ARG A 27 -11.65 -18.00 -1.85
C ARG A 27 -10.39 -18.39 -2.60
N PHE A 28 -10.50 -19.00 -3.80
CA PHE A 28 -9.37 -19.70 -4.42
C PHE A 28 -8.61 -18.94 -5.52
N LYS A 29 -8.96 -17.67 -5.84
CA LYS A 29 -8.25 -16.74 -6.78
C LYS A 29 -7.90 -17.25 -8.20
N LEU A 30 -8.08 -18.52 -8.54
CA LEU A 30 -7.56 -19.11 -9.79
C LEU A 30 -8.51 -19.00 -10.99
N VAL A 31 -9.82 -18.97 -10.75
CA VAL A 31 -10.82 -18.51 -11.74
C VAL A 31 -11.92 -17.87 -10.92
N ASN A 32 -11.89 -16.55 -10.78
CA ASN A 32 -13.01 -15.86 -10.19
C ASN A 32 -14.06 -15.68 -11.29
N PHE A 33 -15.04 -16.59 -11.34
CA PHE A 33 -16.31 -16.33 -12.04
C PHE A 33 -16.98 -15.04 -11.51
N TYR A 34 -16.60 -14.61 -10.30
CA TYR A 34 -16.93 -13.32 -9.69
C TYR A 34 -16.11 -12.10 -10.19
N LYS A 35 -15.04 -12.29 -10.98
CA LYS A 35 -14.10 -11.22 -11.42
C LYS A 35 -13.58 -11.40 -12.86
N LEU A 36 -14.40 -11.87 -13.79
CA LEU A 36 -14.34 -11.18 -15.08
C LEU A 36 -15.06 -9.86 -14.83
N ASP A 37 -14.32 -8.92 -14.23
CA ASP A 37 -14.88 -7.59 -14.04
C ASP A 37 -15.19 -7.01 -15.42
N VAL A 38 -16.21 -6.16 -15.48
CA VAL A 38 -16.60 -5.49 -16.73
C VAL A 38 -15.39 -4.80 -17.35
N TYR A 39 -14.44 -4.35 -16.53
CA TYR A 39 -13.14 -3.82 -16.93
C TYR A 39 -12.27 -4.84 -17.71
N THR A 40 -12.14 -6.08 -17.26
CA THR A 40 -11.38 -7.15 -17.93
C THR A 40 -12.11 -7.63 -19.19
N ILE A 41 -13.45 -7.67 -19.16
CA ILE A 41 -14.27 -7.99 -20.34
C ILE A 41 -14.10 -6.89 -21.41
N HIS A 42 -14.12 -5.62 -21.00
CA HIS A 42 -13.85 -4.47 -21.86
C HIS A 42 -12.41 -4.47 -22.40
N LYS A 43 -11.39 -4.68 -21.54
CA LYS A 43 -9.98 -4.79 -21.95
C LYS A 43 -9.75 -5.94 -22.95
N ARG A 44 -10.57 -6.99 -22.87
CA ARG A 44 -10.54 -8.15 -23.78
C ARG A 44 -11.52 -8.06 -24.94
N GLN A 45 -12.25 -6.94 -25.08
CA GLN A 45 -13.21 -6.68 -26.17
C GLN A 45 -14.31 -7.75 -26.30
N ARG A 46 -14.88 -8.21 -25.18
CA ARG A 46 -15.90 -9.27 -25.14
C ARG A 46 -17.30 -8.79 -24.70
N LEU A 47 -17.81 -7.71 -25.31
CA LEU A 47 -19.19 -7.23 -25.07
C LEU A 47 -20.25 -8.31 -25.39
N ASP A 48 -19.96 -9.22 -26.32
CA ASP A 48 -20.78 -10.40 -26.64
C ASP A 48 -21.08 -11.27 -25.40
N LEU A 49 -20.11 -11.44 -24.49
CA LEU A 49 -20.32 -12.18 -23.25
C LEU A 49 -21.27 -11.47 -22.28
N LEU A 50 -21.28 -10.13 -22.28
CA LEU A 50 -22.20 -9.35 -21.46
C LEU A 50 -23.62 -9.34 -22.04
N TRP A 51 -23.74 -9.29 -23.38
CA TRP A 51 -25.03 -9.46 -24.07
C TRP A 51 -25.64 -10.83 -23.84
N GLU A 52 -24.82 -11.89 -23.85
CA GLU A 52 -25.28 -13.25 -23.56
C GLU A 52 -25.78 -13.38 -22.11
N MET A 53 -25.15 -12.69 -21.16
CA MET A 53 -25.63 -12.61 -19.78
C MET A 53 -27.00 -11.93 -19.68
N LEU A 54 -27.25 -10.85 -20.43
CA LEU A 54 -28.56 -10.20 -20.50
C LEU A 54 -29.62 -11.08 -21.18
N ARG A 55 -29.27 -11.73 -22.30
CA ARG A 55 -30.17 -12.63 -23.04
C ARG A 55 -30.67 -13.78 -22.17
N LEU A 56 -29.75 -14.45 -21.46
CA LEU A 56 -30.08 -15.52 -20.52
C LEU A 56 -30.91 -15.00 -19.33
N HIS A 57 -30.70 -13.74 -18.92
CA HIS A 57 -31.52 -13.14 -17.89
C HIS A 57 -33.01 -13.08 -18.33
N ARG A 58 -33.27 -12.53 -19.52
CA ARG A 58 -34.62 -12.38 -20.08
C ARG A 58 -35.37 -13.69 -20.28
N LEU A 59 -34.67 -14.75 -20.72
CA LEU A 59 -35.27 -16.08 -20.94
C LEU A 59 -35.95 -16.65 -19.69
N SER A 60 -35.43 -16.33 -18.50
CA SER A 60 -35.98 -16.80 -17.22
C SER A 60 -37.10 -15.93 -16.62
N HIS A 61 -37.41 -14.78 -17.24
CA HIS A 61 -38.48 -13.86 -16.84
C HIS A 61 -39.69 -13.92 -17.78
N SER A 62 -39.79 -14.97 -18.59
CA SER A 62 -40.99 -15.29 -19.37
C SER A 62 -42.25 -15.36 -18.46
N PRO A 63 -43.42 -14.86 -18.89
CA PRO A 63 -44.49 -14.36 -18.00
C PRO A 63 -45.28 -15.41 -17.21
N SER A 64 -44.86 -16.68 -17.17
CA SER A 64 -45.69 -17.76 -16.65
C SER A 64 -45.78 -17.85 -15.12
N HIS A 65 -45.03 -17.05 -14.35
CA HIS A 65 -44.90 -17.27 -12.90
C HIS A 65 -45.11 -16.09 -11.95
N PHE A 66 -45.49 -14.90 -12.40
CA PHE A 66 -45.74 -13.78 -11.48
C PHE A 66 -47.16 -13.23 -11.60
N LYS A 67 -48.10 -13.94 -10.96
CA LYS A 67 -49.35 -13.35 -10.49
C LYS A 67 -49.20 -13.07 -9.00
N ASN A 68 -49.46 -11.81 -8.65
CA ASN A 68 -49.67 -11.23 -7.32
C ASN A 68 -48.49 -10.40 -6.78
N GLY A 69 -48.85 -9.18 -6.40
CA GLY A 69 -48.00 -8.05 -6.08
C GLY A 69 -46.96 -8.33 -5.00
N ILE A 70 -45.82 -7.67 -5.17
CA ILE A 70 -44.64 -7.81 -4.34
C ILE A 70 -44.56 -6.55 -3.47
N SER A 71 -44.44 -6.71 -2.15
CA SER A 71 -44.24 -5.62 -1.19
C SER A 71 -42.78 -5.14 -1.14
N GLU A 72 -42.58 -3.86 -0.80
CA GLU A 72 -41.27 -3.18 -0.74
C GLU A 72 -40.24 -3.86 0.18
N ASP A 73 -40.67 -4.56 1.23
CA ASP A 73 -39.77 -5.28 2.16
C ASP A 73 -39.04 -6.48 1.53
N SER A 74 -39.45 -6.94 0.34
CA SER A 74 -38.82 -8.05 -0.36
C SER A 74 -37.59 -7.65 -1.22
N ILE A 75 -37.33 -6.35 -1.38
CA ILE A 75 -36.25 -5.80 -2.23
C ILE A 75 -34.86 -6.17 -1.69
N ASN A 76 -34.68 -6.23 -0.37
CA ASN A 76 -33.39 -6.57 0.26
C ASN A 76 -32.94 -8.03 0.01
N HIS A 77 -33.84 -8.91 -0.43
CA HIS A 77 -33.53 -10.30 -0.78
C HIS A 77 -33.37 -10.58 -2.29
N ARG A 78 -33.61 -9.59 -3.17
CA ARG A 78 -33.76 -9.78 -4.62
C ARG A 78 -32.84 -8.94 -5.52
N ILE A 79 -31.71 -8.43 -5.01
CA ILE A 79 -30.75 -7.70 -5.85
C ILE A 79 -29.93 -8.73 -6.66
N ASP A 80 -30.23 -8.88 -7.95
CA ASP A 80 -29.65 -9.89 -8.85
C ASP A 80 -28.19 -9.58 -9.24
N ILE A 81 -27.79 -8.30 -9.17
CA ILE A 81 -26.42 -7.81 -9.45
C ILE A 81 -25.76 -7.16 -8.23
N ASN A 82 -24.43 -7.27 -8.08
CA ASN A 82 -23.75 -6.68 -6.92
C ASN A 82 -23.21 -5.25 -7.22
N ASN A 83 -22.95 -4.49 -6.15
CA ASN A 83 -22.48 -3.11 -6.22
C ASN A 83 -21.16 -2.92 -6.98
N ILE A 84 -20.26 -3.90 -6.94
CA ILE A 84 -18.98 -3.87 -7.69
C ILE A 84 -19.26 -3.96 -9.19
N THR A 85 -20.20 -4.79 -9.61
CA THR A 85 -20.62 -4.90 -11.01
C THR A 85 -21.25 -3.60 -11.49
N ILE A 86 -22.15 -3.01 -10.70
CA ILE A 86 -22.76 -1.69 -11.02
C ILE A 86 -21.67 -0.62 -11.15
N TYR A 87 -20.75 -0.52 -10.18
CA TYR A 87 -19.63 0.41 -10.22
C TYR A 87 -18.79 0.28 -11.50
N GLN A 88 -18.54 -0.96 -11.96
CA GLN A 88 -17.73 -1.19 -13.16
C GLN A 88 -18.47 -0.88 -14.46
N ILE A 89 -19.79 -1.12 -14.51
CA ILE A 89 -20.64 -0.73 -15.64
C ILE A 89 -20.70 0.80 -15.73
N LEU A 90 -20.92 1.46 -14.59
CA LEU A 90 -20.80 2.90 -14.51
C LEU A 90 -19.42 3.30 -15.04
N HIS A 91 -18.32 2.77 -14.48
CA HIS A 91 -16.94 3.06 -14.91
C HIS A 91 -16.72 2.93 -16.43
N LEU A 92 -17.33 1.94 -17.06
CA LEU A 92 -17.27 1.76 -18.51
C LEU A 92 -17.89 2.95 -19.27
N CYS A 93 -18.99 3.50 -18.76
CA CYS A 93 -19.77 4.54 -19.42
C CYS A 93 -19.14 5.95 -19.36
N ALA A 94 -18.28 6.27 -18.39
CA ALA A 94 -17.64 7.61 -18.30
C ALA A 94 -16.18 7.64 -18.79
N LYS A 95 -15.66 6.55 -19.38
CA LYS A 95 -14.35 6.66 -20.05
C LYS A 95 -14.51 7.49 -21.32
N PRO A 96 -13.72 8.56 -21.50
CA PRO A 96 -13.65 9.22 -22.80
C PRO A 96 -13.18 8.20 -23.83
N SER A 97 -13.82 8.18 -25.00
CA SER A 97 -13.33 7.44 -26.16
C SER A 97 -11.97 8.01 -26.51
N ASP A 98 -10.91 7.34 -26.07
CA ASP A 98 -9.54 7.70 -26.38
C ASP A 98 -9.34 7.40 -27.87
N GLU A 99 -9.59 8.39 -28.74
CA GLU A 99 -9.51 8.26 -30.21
C GLU A 99 -8.13 7.78 -30.69
N THR A 100 -7.12 7.86 -29.82
CA THR A 100 -5.75 7.36 -30.08
C THR A 100 -5.63 5.84 -29.98
N GLN A 101 -6.56 5.17 -29.30
CA GLN A 101 -6.61 3.71 -29.23
C GLN A 101 -7.56 3.19 -30.32
N LYS A 102 -7.00 2.57 -31.37
CA LYS A 102 -7.71 1.77 -32.39
C LYS A 102 -8.60 0.71 -31.74
N THR A 103 -9.77 1.11 -31.24
CA THR A 103 -10.75 0.26 -30.57
C THR A 103 -12.08 0.44 -31.29
N ILE A 104 -12.71 -0.70 -31.59
CA ILE A 104 -13.81 -0.86 -32.56
C ILE A 104 -15.20 -0.66 -31.91
N ILE A 105 -15.29 -0.49 -30.60
CA ILE A 105 -16.57 -0.36 -29.90
C ILE A 105 -17.00 1.11 -29.91
N SER A 106 -18.11 1.42 -30.57
CA SER A 106 -18.61 2.81 -30.62
C SER A 106 -19.24 3.23 -29.30
N LYS A 107 -19.23 4.55 -29.03
CA LYS A 107 -19.93 5.13 -27.86
C LYS A 107 -21.42 4.80 -27.87
N GLU A 108 -22.02 4.65 -29.06
CA GLU A 108 -23.42 4.24 -29.21
C GLU A 108 -23.64 2.78 -28.77
N GLU A 109 -22.72 1.87 -29.09
CA GLU A 109 -22.83 0.47 -28.65
C GLU A 109 -22.78 0.34 -27.12
N VAL A 110 -21.91 1.11 -26.46
CA VAL A 110 -21.85 1.17 -24.98
C VAL A 110 -23.13 1.76 -24.40
N PHE A 111 -23.67 2.82 -25.01
CA PHE A 111 -24.92 3.45 -24.58
C PHE A 111 -26.13 2.52 -24.73
N MET A 112 -26.26 1.84 -25.87
CA MET A 112 -27.35 0.88 -26.12
C MET A 112 -27.28 -0.32 -25.18
N PHE A 113 -26.08 -0.86 -24.95
CA PHE A 113 -25.88 -1.91 -23.95
C PHE A 113 -26.30 -1.44 -22.56
N PHE A 114 -25.87 -0.25 -22.15
CA PHE A 114 -26.22 0.32 -20.86
C PHE A 114 -27.73 0.49 -20.69
N ILE A 115 -28.45 1.00 -21.70
CA ILE A 115 -29.92 1.12 -21.66
C ILE A 115 -30.55 -0.23 -21.39
N GLU A 116 -30.14 -1.25 -22.14
CA GLU A 116 -30.71 -2.59 -22.00
C GLU A 116 -30.38 -3.23 -20.66
N PHE A 117 -29.17 -2.97 -20.14
CA PHE A 117 -28.75 -3.48 -18.84
C PHE A 117 -29.46 -2.75 -17.69
N TYR A 118 -29.59 -1.43 -17.76
CA TYR A 118 -30.29 -0.64 -16.76
C TYR A 118 -31.78 -1.04 -16.69
N LYS A 119 -32.47 -1.18 -17.82
CA LYS A 119 -33.88 -1.61 -17.84
C LYS A 119 -34.13 -2.94 -17.13
N GLU A 120 -33.17 -3.86 -17.23
CA GLU A 120 -33.29 -5.18 -16.61
C GLU A 120 -33.02 -5.15 -15.09
N PHE A 121 -32.16 -4.23 -14.64
CA PHE A 121 -31.68 -4.15 -13.25
C PHE A 121 -31.94 -2.78 -12.60
N GLU A 122 -33.02 -2.12 -13.01
CA GLU A 122 -33.34 -0.75 -12.63
C GLU A 122 -33.40 -0.58 -11.11
N MET A 123 -34.06 -1.52 -10.42
CA MET A 123 -34.19 -1.51 -8.97
C MET A 123 -32.83 -1.57 -8.26
N GLU A 124 -31.89 -2.39 -8.76
CA GLU A 124 -30.57 -2.54 -8.18
C GLU A 124 -29.68 -1.30 -8.41
N PHE A 125 -29.74 -0.71 -9.60
CA PHE A 125 -29.06 0.55 -9.87
C PHE A 125 -29.60 1.66 -8.98
N ASN A 126 -30.93 1.80 -8.90
CA ASN A 126 -31.59 2.81 -8.07
C ASN A 126 -31.25 2.59 -6.58
N TRP A 127 -31.27 1.34 -6.10
CA TRP A 127 -30.87 1.02 -4.74
C TRP A 127 -29.39 1.34 -4.47
N TYR A 128 -28.48 1.00 -5.40
CA TYR A 128 -27.06 1.27 -5.25
C TYR A 128 -26.76 2.78 -5.18
N LEU A 129 -27.35 3.56 -6.09
CA LEU A 129 -27.20 5.01 -6.12
C LEU A 129 -27.78 5.70 -4.87
N ASN A 130 -28.85 5.13 -4.32
CA ASN A 130 -29.52 5.66 -3.14
C ASN A 130 -28.92 5.18 -1.81
N ASN A 131 -28.29 4.00 -1.76
CA ASN A 131 -27.93 3.34 -0.49
C ASN A 131 -26.45 3.06 -0.23
N ASP A 132 -25.62 2.83 -1.24
CA ASP A 132 -24.22 2.37 -1.02
C ASP A 132 -23.20 3.10 -1.91
N ILE A 133 -23.51 4.34 -2.26
CA ILE A 133 -22.65 5.19 -3.10
C ILE A 133 -21.52 5.82 -2.27
N SER A 134 -20.28 5.78 -2.76
CA SER A 134 -19.14 6.53 -2.19
C SER A 134 -18.97 7.88 -2.90
N SER A 135 -18.22 8.81 -2.31
CA SER A 135 -17.91 10.11 -2.93
C SER A 135 -17.27 9.97 -4.31
N SER A 136 -16.39 8.98 -4.50
CA SER A 136 -15.77 8.66 -5.79
C SER A 136 -16.76 8.17 -6.85
N VAL A 137 -17.81 7.44 -6.45
CA VAL A 137 -18.84 6.95 -7.36
C VAL A 137 -19.78 8.07 -7.76
N ILE A 138 -20.09 9.02 -6.87
CA ILE A 138 -20.86 10.22 -7.24
C ILE A 138 -20.10 11.05 -8.27
N THR A 139 -18.83 11.35 -8.02
CA THR A 139 -18.00 12.09 -9.00
C THR A 139 -18.06 11.42 -10.37
N PHE A 140 -18.02 10.09 -10.36
CA PHE A 140 -18.09 9.27 -11.56
C PHE A 140 -19.46 9.32 -12.26
N VAL A 141 -20.56 9.16 -11.52
CA VAL A 141 -21.92 9.24 -12.10
C VAL A 141 -22.18 10.63 -12.64
N MET A 142 -21.68 11.65 -11.95
CA MET A 142 -21.77 13.05 -12.37
C MET A 142 -20.96 13.33 -13.66
N SER A 143 -19.88 12.59 -13.95
CA SER A 143 -19.12 12.75 -15.20
C SER A 143 -19.71 11.98 -16.40
N LEU A 144 -20.83 11.27 -16.25
CA LEU A 144 -21.47 10.56 -17.37
C LEU A 144 -22.12 11.55 -18.35
N ASP A 145 -22.29 11.15 -19.62
CA ASP A 145 -23.07 11.98 -20.56
C ASP A 145 -24.54 12.10 -20.13
N THR A 146 -25.20 13.16 -20.60
CA THR A 146 -26.60 13.48 -20.28
C THR A 146 -27.55 12.30 -20.49
N GLY A 147 -27.39 11.58 -21.61
CA GLY A 147 -28.23 10.40 -21.90
C GLY A 147 -28.14 9.31 -20.84
N PHE A 148 -26.95 9.05 -20.27
CA PHE A 148 -26.81 8.06 -19.19
C PHE A 148 -27.40 8.58 -17.88
N ILE A 149 -27.22 9.87 -17.59
CA ILE A 149 -27.76 10.53 -16.40
C ILE A 149 -29.28 10.50 -16.39
N ASP A 150 -29.93 10.78 -17.52
CA ASP A 150 -31.39 10.79 -17.62
C ASP A 150 -32.01 9.41 -17.35
N ILE A 151 -31.27 8.36 -17.69
CA ILE A 151 -31.66 6.98 -17.42
C ILE A 151 -31.42 6.63 -15.94
N LEU A 152 -30.21 6.89 -15.43
CA LEU A 152 -29.82 6.51 -14.06
C LEU A 152 -30.57 7.29 -12.98
N ILE A 153 -30.95 8.52 -13.30
CA ILE A 153 -31.50 9.49 -12.36
C ILE A 153 -32.77 10.09 -12.97
N PRO A 154 -33.85 9.30 -13.04
CA PRO A 154 -35.12 9.78 -13.56
C PRO A 154 -35.72 10.84 -12.62
N ASN A 155 -35.58 10.65 -11.30
CA ASN A 155 -35.97 11.63 -10.27
C ASN A 155 -34.75 12.34 -9.67
N LYS A 156 -34.27 13.38 -10.36
CA LYS A 156 -33.09 14.15 -9.97
C LYS A 156 -33.23 14.83 -8.61
N THR A 157 -34.40 15.38 -8.27
CA THR A 157 -34.67 16.01 -6.97
C THR A 157 -34.42 15.06 -5.80
N GLU A 158 -35.03 13.89 -5.84
CA GLU A 158 -34.92 12.90 -4.75
C GLU A 158 -33.48 12.43 -4.58
N MET A 159 -32.78 12.17 -5.68
CA MET A 159 -31.39 11.76 -5.64
C MET A 159 -30.48 12.86 -5.07
N PHE A 160 -30.65 14.12 -5.49
CA PHE A 160 -29.91 15.24 -4.90
C PHE A 160 -30.15 15.36 -3.40
N ASN A 161 -31.38 15.15 -2.93
CA ASN A 161 -31.71 15.11 -1.50
C ASN A 161 -30.94 14.01 -0.77
N VAL A 162 -30.97 12.79 -1.32
CA VAL A 162 -30.28 11.61 -0.73
C VAL A 162 -28.77 11.84 -0.67
N TRP A 163 -28.16 12.30 -1.77
CA TRP A 163 -26.72 12.56 -1.82
C TRP A 163 -26.32 13.70 -0.89
N TYR A 164 -27.08 14.79 -0.90
CA TYR A 164 -26.83 15.90 0.01
C TYR A 164 -26.94 15.49 1.47
N GLY A 165 -28.00 14.76 1.86
CA GLY A 165 -28.19 14.27 3.23
C GLY A 165 -27.04 13.38 3.72
N ARG A 166 -26.44 12.60 2.82
CA ARG A 166 -25.31 11.69 3.12
C ARG A 166 -23.96 12.39 3.21
N PHE A 167 -23.64 13.23 2.24
CA PHE A 167 -22.30 13.82 2.11
C PHE A 167 -22.19 15.23 2.70
N GLN A 168 -23.33 15.88 2.95
CA GLN A 168 -23.41 17.21 3.57
C GLN A 168 -22.41 18.19 2.95
N LYS A 169 -21.48 18.74 3.74
CA LYS A 169 -20.48 19.71 3.26
C LYS A 169 -19.52 19.15 2.20
N SER A 170 -19.30 17.83 2.18
CA SER A 170 -18.46 17.17 1.16
C SER A 170 -19.17 16.99 -0.18
N PHE A 171 -20.48 17.25 -0.25
CA PHE A 171 -21.25 17.19 -1.49
C PHE A 171 -20.82 18.28 -2.48
N TYR A 172 -20.60 19.52 -2.03
CA TYR A 172 -20.31 20.63 -2.93
C TYR A 172 -18.98 20.51 -3.68
N PRO A 173 -17.85 20.11 -3.07
CA PRO A 173 -16.63 19.81 -3.82
C PRO A 173 -16.81 18.73 -4.89
N ILE A 174 -17.75 17.79 -4.72
CA ILE A 174 -18.03 16.74 -5.71
C ILE A 174 -18.78 17.34 -6.90
N VAL A 175 -19.82 18.14 -6.64
CA VAL A 175 -20.58 18.86 -7.69
C VAL A 175 -19.67 19.77 -8.51
N LEU A 176 -18.72 20.46 -7.89
CA LEU A 176 -17.83 21.41 -8.58
C LEU A 176 -16.76 20.73 -9.45
N LYS A 177 -16.43 19.47 -9.17
CA LYS A 177 -15.51 18.63 -9.96
C LYS A 177 -16.18 18.00 -11.19
N CYS A 178 -17.50 18.09 -11.28
CA CYS A 178 -18.27 17.46 -12.34
C CYS A 178 -17.86 17.98 -13.72
N GLU A 179 -17.70 17.08 -14.70
CA GLU A 179 -17.46 17.48 -16.09
C GLU A 179 -18.77 17.78 -16.84
N ASN A 180 -19.89 17.21 -16.37
CA ASN A 180 -21.20 17.41 -16.97
C ASN A 180 -21.97 18.58 -16.32
N VAL A 181 -22.11 19.69 -17.04
CA VAL A 181 -22.84 20.88 -16.57
C VAL A 181 -24.33 20.64 -16.37
N TYR A 182 -24.93 19.63 -17.03
CA TYR A 182 -26.37 19.36 -17.00
C TYR A 182 -26.93 19.16 -15.58
N LEU A 183 -26.20 18.50 -14.70
CA LEU A 183 -26.65 18.29 -13.32
C LEU A 183 -26.61 19.59 -12.50
N ILE A 184 -25.66 20.48 -12.80
CA ILE A 184 -25.60 21.80 -12.19
C ILE A 184 -26.72 22.67 -12.75
N GLN A 185 -27.04 22.53 -14.05
CA GLN A 185 -28.21 23.17 -14.64
C GLN A 185 -29.49 22.83 -13.89
N TYR A 186 -29.70 21.54 -13.66
CA TYR A 186 -30.85 21.07 -12.90
C TYR A 186 -30.96 21.73 -11.51
N LEU A 187 -29.84 21.86 -10.79
CA LEU A 187 -29.81 22.51 -9.46
C LEU A 187 -30.24 23.98 -9.48
N PHE A 188 -29.99 24.69 -10.60
CA PHE A 188 -30.30 26.12 -10.71
C PHE A 188 -31.66 26.41 -11.33
N GLU A 189 -32.15 25.52 -12.20
CA GLU A 189 -33.36 25.72 -13.00
C GLU A 189 -34.61 25.04 -12.39
N THR A 190 -34.43 24.11 -11.44
CA THR A 190 -35.56 23.43 -10.78
C THR A 190 -36.09 24.24 -9.61
N ASP A 191 -37.41 24.49 -9.61
CA ASP A 191 -38.12 25.10 -8.49
C ASP A 191 -38.71 24.03 -7.55
N ASP A 192 -37.83 23.43 -6.75
CA ASP A 192 -38.18 22.46 -5.71
C ASP A 192 -37.63 22.93 -4.35
N PRO A 193 -38.39 22.84 -3.23
CA PRO A 193 -37.94 23.32 -1.93
C PRO A 193 -36.60 22.74 -1.45
N ILE A 194 -36.35 21.46 -1.73
CA ILE A 194 -35.11 20.76 -1.33
C ILE A 194 -33.96 21.20 -2.22
N ILE A 195 -34.18 21.26 -3.54
CA ILE A 195 -33.17 21.78 -4.47
C ILE A 195 -32.83 23.24 -4.15
N ASN A 196 -33.82 24.04 -3.79
CA ASN A 196 -33.65 25.43 -3.34
C ASN A 196 -32.73 25.51 -2.11
N TYR A 197 -32.91 24.62 -1.14
CA TYR A 197 -32.03 24.51 0.02
C TYR A 197 -30.59 24.12 -0.34
N ILE A 198 -30.41 23.09 -1.19
CA ILE A 198 -29.09 22.64 -1.66
C ILE A 198 -28.39 23.75 -2.45
N ARG A 199 -29.12 24.45 -3.33
CA ARG A 199 -28.65 25.60 -4.11
C ARG A 199 -28.18 26.75 -3.20
N LEU A 200 -28.95 27.07 -2.16
CA LEU A 200 -28.56 28.08 -1.18
C LEU A 200 -27.29 27.67 -0.41
N GLY A 201 -27.19 26.39 -0.07
CA GLY A 201 -26.03 25.83 0.59
C GLY A 201 -24.78 25.82 -0.32
N LEU A 202 -24.94 25.51 -1.62
CA LEU A 202 -23.87 25.61 -2.63
C LEU A 202 -23.42 27.06 -2.79
N LYS A 203 -24.34 28.02 -2.87
CA LYS A 203 -24.02 29.47 -2.87
C LYS A 203 -23.20 29.85 -1.64
N THR A 204 -23.63 29.41 -0.47
CA THR A 204 -22.91 29.68 0.80
C THR A 204 -21.53 29.01 0.82
N PHE A 205 -21.40 27.80 0.27
CA PHE A 205 -20.13 27.09 0.18
C PHE A 205 -19.15 27.77 -0.78
N LEU A 206 -19.68 28.17 -1.94
CA LEU A 206 -18.93 28.90 -2.94
C LEU A 206 -18.47 30.24 -2.41
N PHE A 207 -19.27 30.94 -1.61
CA PHE A 207 -18.93 32.27 -1.11
C PHE A 207 -18.55 32.30 0.38
N GLU A 208 -17.26 32.43 0.67
CA GLU A 208 -16.77 32.71 2.02
C GLU A 208 -17.12 34.14 2.44
N LYS A 209 -17.71 34.29 3.63
CA LYS A 209 -17.92 35.61 4.25
C LYS A 209 -16.64 36.03 4.96
N LYS A 210 -16.01 37.11 4.49
CA LYS A 210 -14.86 37.73 5.16
C LYS A 210 -15.30 38.54 6.39
N SER A 211 -14.34 38.87 7.25
CA SER A 211 -14.52 39.69 8.45
C SER A 211 -15.03 41.11 8.17
N ASP A 212 -14.84 41.59 6.94
CA ASP A 212 -15.36 42.87 6.44
C ASP A 212 -16.79 42.78 5.88
N GLY A 213 -17.43 41.61 5.99
CA GLY A 213 -18.79 41.37 5.51
C GLY A 213 -18.89 41.05 4.01
N LYS A 214 -17.79 41.10 3.25
CA LYS A 214 -17.78 40.79 1.82
C LYS A 214 -17.75 39.28 1.55
N PHE A 215 -18.46 38.85 0.52
CA PHE A 215 -18.51 37.45 0.09
C PHE A 215 -17.52 37.18 -1.04
N VAL A 216 -16.65 36.18 -0.88
CA VAL A 216 -15.58 35.86 -1.83
C VAL A 216 -15.67 34.40 -2.26
N LEU A 217 -15.64 34.13 -3.57
CA LEU A 217 -15.59 32.77 -4.11
C LEU A 217 -14.37 32.02 -3.55
N SER A 218 -14.60 30.91 -2.84
CA SER A 218 -13.56 29.96 -2.48
C SER A 218 -13.18 29.19 -3.75
N LEU A 219 -12.19 29.69 -4.50
CA LEU A 219 -11.64 28.93 -5.62
C LEU A 219 -10.86 27.75 -5.04
N LEU A 220 -11.56 26.64 -4.81
CA LEU A 220 -10.95 25.33 -4.70
C LEU A 220 -10.14 25.09 -5.99
N PRO A 221 -8.95 24.48 -5.93
CA PRO A 221 -8.12 24.15 -7.11
C PRO A 221 -8.74 23.03 -7.99
N VAL A 222 -10.07 23.00 -8.12
CA VAL A 222 -10.82 21.82 -8.54
C VAL A 222 -12.17 22.09 -9.23
N ILE A 223 -12.45 23.35 -9.62
CA ILE A 223 -13.66 23.63 -10.40
C ILE A 223 -13.34 23.38 -11.87
N ASN A 224 -14.15 22.56 -12.54
CA ASN A 224 -14.08 22.35 -13.99
C ASN A 224 -14.42 23.68 -14.73
N ASP A 225 -13.69 24.01 -15.81
CA ASP A 225 -13.88 25.24 -16.58
C ASP A 225 -15.34 25.45 -17.03
N THR A 226 -15.99 24.40 -17.53
CA THR A 226 -17.36 24.44 -18.04
C THR A 226 -18.36 24.69 -16.90
N VAL A 227 -18.14 24.07 -15.74
CA VAL A 227 -18.93 24.31 -14.53
C VAL A 227 -18.76 25.74 -14.03
N PHE A 228 -17.53 26.25 -14.01
CA PHE A 228 -17.25 27.62 -13.61
C PHE A 228 -18.04 28.61 -14.48
N MET A 229 -17.92 28.49 -15.80
CA MET A 229 -18.62 29.37 -16.75
C MET A 229 -20.14 29.31 -16.59
N TYR A 230 -20.70 28.12 -16.36
CA TYR A 230 -22.14 27.98 -16.11
C TYR A 230 -22.57 28.67 -14.81
N LEU A 231 -21.88 28.40 -13.70
CA LEU A 231 -22.18 29.02 -12.41
C LEU A 231 -22.11 30.55 -12.48
N PHE A 232 -21.09 31.07 -13.17
CA PHE A 232 -20.97 32.50 -13.41
C PHE A 232 -22.20 33.09 -14.11
N ARG A 233 -22.64 32.47 -15.21
CA ARG A 233 -23.82 32.90 -15.99
C ARG A 233 -25.13 32.82 -15.20
N GLN A 234 -25.23 31.92 -14.21
CA GLN A 234 -26.40 31.89 -13.32
C GLN A 234 -26.33 33.01 -12.28
N PHE A 235 -25.17 33.21 -11.66
CA PHE A 235 -24.97 34.28 -10.70
C PHE A 235 -25.09 35.68 -11.32
N SER A 236 -24.76 35.84 -12.60
CA SER A 236 -24.93 37.11 -13.30
C SER A 236 -26.39 37.52 -13.50
N LYS A 237 -27.34 36.60 -13.32
CA LYS A 237 -28.79 36.91 -13.32
C LYS A 237 -29.27 37.44 -11.97
N GLU A 238 -28.53 37.16 -10.90
CA GLU A 238 -28.93 37.45 -9.52
C GLU A 238 -28.19 38.64 -8.92
N PHE A 239 -26.94 38.86 -9.35
CA PHE A 239 -26.06 39.87 -8.80
C PHE A 239 -25.83 41.00 -9.79
N THR A 240 -25.67 42.21 -9.26
CA THR A 240 -25.24 43.37 -10.03
C THR A 240 -23.80 43.19 -10.53
N ASN A 241 -23.39 43.95 -11.56
CA ASN A 241 -22.02 43.94 -12.05
C ASN A 241 -21.00 44.23 -10.92
N GLU A 242 -21.32 45.16 -10.01
CA GLU A 242 -20.45 45.47 -8.87
C GLU A 242 -20.27 44.27 -7.94
N GLU A 243 -21.37 43.56 -7.64
CA GLU A 243 -21.31 42.36 -6.81
C GLU A 243 -20.54 41.24 -7.52
N LEU A 244 -20.78 41.00 -8.82
CA LEU A 244 -20.02 40.02 -9.61
C LEU A 244 -18.54 40.35 -9.64
N TYR A 245 -18.18 41.62 -9.78
CA TYR A 245 -16.80 42.09 -9.74
C TYR A 245 -16.14 41.72 -8.40
N GLN A 246 -16.74 42.09 -7.27
CA GLN A 246 -16.25 41.68 -5.93
C GLN A 246 -16.21 40.15 -5.75
N ARG A 247 -17.13 39.44 -6.41
CA ARG A 247 -17.34 38.00 -6.30
C ARG A 247 -16.66 37.16 -7.34
N PHE A 248 -15.93 37.68 -8.31
CA PHE A 248 -15.18 36.90 -9.32
C PHE A 248 -13.82 37.52 -9.69
N TYR A 249 -13.71 38.85 -9.62
CA TYR A 249 -12.57 39.64 -10.05
C TYR A 249 -11.75 40.10 -8.85
N THR A 250 -11.21 39.15 -8.09
CA THR A 250 -10.25 39.44 -7.01
C THR A 250 -8.86 38.96 -7.39
N GLU A 251 -7.82 39.70 -7.00
CA GLU A 251 -6.40 39.37 -7.26
C GLU A 251 -6.07 37.91 -6.93
N SER A 252 -6.42 37.44 -5.74
CA SER A 252 -6.13 36.07 -5.29
C SER A 252 -6.71 34.97 -6.19
N ARG A 253 -7.73 35.29 -6.98
CA ARG A 253 -8.44 34.33 -7.83
C ARG A 253 -7.96 34.33 -9.24
N PHE A 254 -7.75 35.51 -9.80
CA PHE A 254 -7.03 35.66 -11.05
C PHE A 254 -5.64 35.00 -10.93
N GLN A 255 -4.96 35.18 -9.78
CA GLN A 255 -3.72 34.47 -9.46
C GLN A 255 -3.89 32.95 -9.48
N ARG A 256 -4.92 32.40 -8.81
CA ARG A 256 -5.14 30.94 -8.79
C ARG A 256 -5.46 30.37 -10.17
N LEU A 257 -6.33 31.04 -10.94
CA LEU A 257 -6.67 30.64 -12.31
C LEU A 257 -5.43 30.64 -13.20
N TYR A 258 -4.57 31.65 -13.04
CA TYR A 258 -3.28 31.73 -13.71
C TYR A 258 -2.33 30.60 -13.30
N ASP A 259 -2.07 30.41 -12.00
CA ASP A 259 -1.11 29.42 -11.47
C ASP A 259 -1.46 27.98 -11.91
N HIS A 260 -2.76 27.66 -12.00
CA HIS A 260 -3.25 26.34 -12.38
C HIS A 260 -3.54 26.20 -13.89
N GLY A 261 -3.33 27.24 -14.70
CA GLY A 261 -3.46 27.13 -16.15
C GLY A 261 -4.90 27.14 -16.69
N HIS A 262 -5.87 27.71 -15.96
CA HIS A 262 -7.28 27.80 -16.39
C HIS A 262 -7.50 28.88 -17.47
N LEU A 263 -6.82 28.75 -18.61
CA LEU A 263 -6.86 29.73 -19.71
C LEU A 263 -8.28 29.98 -20.23
N THR A 264 -9.11 28.93 -20.36
CA THR A 264 -10.49 29.06 -20.86
C THR A 264 -11.31 29.96 -19.97
N VAL A 265 -11.17 29.81 -18.64
CA VAL A 265 -11.88 30.64 -17.66
C VAL A 265 -11.38 32.08 -17.69
N LEU A 266 -10.06 32.28 -17.83
CA LEU A 266 -9.49 33.63 -17.96
C LEU A 266 -10.04 34.34 -19.21
N LYS A 267 -10.08 33.65 -20.36
CA LYS A 267 -10.70 34.16 -21.58
C LYS A 267 -12.16 34.54 -21.38
N PHE A 268 -12.93 33.64 -20.77
CA PHE A 268 -14.34 33.89 -20.48
C PHE A 268 -14.55 35.14 -19.61
N LEU A 269 -13.77 35.31 -18.53
CA LEU A 269 -13.91 36.45 -17.62
C LEU A 269 -13.47 37.78 -18.25
N ILE A 270 -12.48 37.76 -19.15
CA ILE A 270 -11.90 38.96 -19.76
C ILE A 270 -12.68 39.34 -21.03
N GLU A 271 -12.92 38.42 -21.94
CA GLU A 271 -13.51 38.73 -23.25
C GLU A 271 -15.03 38.71 -23.22
N GLU A 272 -15.65 37.66 -22.64
CA GLU A 272 -17.10 37.48 -22.71
C GLU A 272 -17.87 38.28 -21.65
N GLN A 273 -17.19 38.73 -20.60
CA GLN A 273 -17.81 39.36 -19.43
C GLN A 273 -17.24 40.75 -19.16
N SER A 274 -16.81 41.44 -20.21
CA SER A 274 -16.12 42.73 -20.14
C SER A 274 -16.95 43.86 -19.53
N GLN A 275 -18.27 43.79 -19.68
CA GLN A 275 -19.23 44.73 -19.10
C GLN A 275 -19.17 44.82 -17.57
N ILE A 276 -18.67 43.79 -16.88
CA ILE A 276 -18.61 43.75 -15.41
C ILE A 276 -17.59 44.74 -14.85
N TYR A 277 -16.56 45.02 -15.63
CA TYR A 277 -15.55 46.02 -15.32
C TYR A 277 -15.66 47.24 -16.25
N ASN A 278 -16.86 47.49 -16.81
CA ASN A 278 -17.17 48.61 -17.72
C ASN A 278 -16.25 48.68 -18.94
N ASP A 279 -15.83 47.53 -19.48
CA ASP A 279 -14.87 47.42 -20.58
C ASP A 279 -13.49 48.07 -20.31
N ASP A 280 -13.25 48.48 -19.06
CA ASP A 280 -11.98 49.04 -18.60
C ASP A 280 -11.01 47.94 -18.15
N LEU A 281 -10.16 47.49 -19.06
CA LEU A 281 -9.13 46.48 -18.78
C LEU A 281 -8.20 46.87 -17.60
N THR A 282 -8.09 48.16 -17.26
CA THR A 282 -7.28 48.60 -16.11
C THR A 282 -7.93 48.26 -14.76
N ALA A 283 -9.24 48.03 -14.75
CA ALA A 283 -9.98 47.56 -13.60
C ALA A 283 -9.84 46.05 -13.39
N LEU A 284 -9.18 45.29 -14.27
CA LEU A 284 -8.97 43.87 -14.02
C LEU A 284 -7.93 43.63 -12.89
N PRO A 285 -8.07 42.55 -12.10
CA PRO A 285 -7.12 42.26 -11.03
C PRO A 285 -5.73 41.96 -11.56
N LYS A 286 -4.71 42.48 -10.86
CA LYS A 286 -3.31 42.20 -11.19
C LYS A 286 -2.97 40.73 -10.89
N VAL A 287 -2.02 40.18 -11.65
CA VAL A 287 -1.48 38.84 -11.45
C VAL A 287 0.03 38.95 -11.32
N ASN A 288 0.60 38.21 -10.37
CA ASN A 288 2.03 37.98 -10.26
C ASN A 288 2.42 36.86 -11.22
N TYR A 289 3.20 37.19 -12.25
CA TYR A 289 3.53 36.27 -13.33
C TYR A 289 4.66 35.31 -12.93
N ILE A 290 4.33 34.28 -12.14
CA ILE A 290 5.20 33.11 -11.94
C ILE A 290 4.92 32.11 -13.05
N ILE A 291 5.82 32.00 -14.01
CA ILE A 291 5.63 31.20 -15.22
C ILE A 291 6.22 29.82 -15.01
N ASN A 292 5.38 28.80 -15.11
CA ASN A 292 5.73 27.39 -15.03
C ASN A 292 5.04 26.62 -16.18
N ARG A 293 5.16 25.28 -16.19
CA ARG A 293 4.54 24.44 -17.21
C ARG A 293 3.01 24.60 -17.32
N SER A 294 2.29 24.81 -16.21
CA SER A 294 0.82 24.98 -16.24
C SER A 294 0.38 26.39 -16.59
N SER A 295 1.15 27.43 -16.24
CA SER A 295 0.73 28.83 -16.39
C SER A 295 1.22 29.51 -17.68
N ILE A 296 2.09 28.87 -18.47
CA ILE A 296 2.72 29.52 -19.65
C ILE A 296 1.71 30.03 -20.69
N GLU A 297 0.66 29.26 -21.01
CA GLU A 297 -0.36 29.71 -21.95
C GLU A 297 -1.25 30.82 -21.38
N SER A 298 -1.55 30.74 -20.07
CA SER A 298 -2.23 31.83 -19.35
C SER A 298 -1.40 33.11 -19.35
N PHE A 299 -0.08 33.01 -19.19
CA PHE A 299 0.84 34.15 -19.28
C PHE A 299 0.80 34.81 -20.66
N ARG A 300 1.02 34.02 -21.73
CA ARG A 300 0.98 34.50 -23.12
C ARG A 300 -0.35 35.17 -23.47
N TYR A 301 -1.43 34.74 -22.84
CA TYR A 301 -2.73 35.34 -23.02
C TYR A 301 -2.86 36.66 -22.24
N LEU A 302 -2.63 36.66 -20.93
CA LEU A 302 -2.84 37.84 -20.07
C LEU A 302 -1.93 39.01 -20.44
N VAL A 303 -0.69 38.75 -20.83
CA VAL A 303 0.26 39.82 -21.20
C VAL A 303 -0.19 40.67 -22.39
N LYS A 304 -1.14 40.19 -23.21
CA LYS A 304 -1.75 40.98 -24.30
C LYS A 304 -2.67 42.09 -23.80
N PHE A 305 -3.23 41.95 -22.60
CA PHE A 305 -4.29 42.83 -22.08
C PHE A 305 -3.84 43.70 -20.91
N TYR A 306 -2.81 43.28 -20.17
CA TYR A 306 -2.36 43.98 -18.96
C TYR A 306 -1.07 44.77 -19.20
N PRO A 307 -0.99 46.03 -18.71
CA PRO A 307 0.27 46.76 -18.68
C PRO A 307 1.28 46.04 -17.79
N LEU A 308 2.35 45.54 -18.39
CA LEU A 308 3.46 44.89 -17.67
C LEU A 308 4.18 45.84 -16.70
N SER A 309 3.94 47.15 -16.79
CA SER A 309 4.60 48.20 -16.01
C SER A 309 4.42 48.10 -14.49
N THR A 310 3.55 47.22 -13.99
CA THR A 310 3.32 47.01 -12.55
C THR A 310 3.43 45.56 -12.08
N SER A 311 3.80 44.62 -12.95
CA SER A 311 3.86 43.19 -12.64
C SER A 311 5.25 42.62 -12.90
N GLU A 312 5.80 41.93 -11.91
CA GLU A 312 7.09 41.26 -12.00
C GLU A 312 6.97 39.92 -12.72
N ILE A 313 7.66 39.75 -13.86
CA ILE A 313 7.72 38.45 -14.56
C ILE A 313 8.82 37.57 -13.97
N ARG A 314 8.43 36.38 -13.50
CA ARG A 314 9.29 35.37 -12.90
C ARG A 314 9.26 34.09 -13.72
N TYR A 315 10.31 33.82 -14.47
CA TYR A 315 10.39 32.69 -15.41
C TYR A 315 11.26 31.53 -14.90
N PHE A 316 11.85 31.64 -13.71
CA PHE A 316 12.83 30.67 -13.20
C PHE A 316 12.26 29.25 -13.02
N GLU A 317 10.96 29.08 -12.79
CA GLU A 317 10.34 27.75 -12.73
C GLU A 317 10.44 27.01 -14.07
N LEU A 318 10.44 27.72 -15.22
CA LEU A 318 10.73 27.12 -16.52
C LEU A 318 12.14 26.56 -16.59
N LEU A 319 13.13 27.27 -16.04
CA LEU A 319 14.51 26.81 -15.98
C LEU A 319 14.65 25.55 -15.10
N ARG A 320 13.93 25.51 -13.97
CA ARG A 320 13.89 24.34 -13.07
C ARG A 320 13.29 23.10 -13.74
N ASP A 321 12.34 23.31 -14.66
CA ASP A 321 11.70 22.26 -15.46
C ASP A 321 12.40 21.98 -16.81
N ALA A 322 13.58 22.58 -17.03
CA ALA A 322 14.37 22.48 -18.27
C ALA A 322 13.62 22.93 -19.55
N LEU A 323 12.68 23.86 -19.42
CA LEU A 323 11.94 24.51 -20.52
C LEU A 323 12.69 25.73 -21.04
N PHE A 324 13.90 25.51 -21.57
CA PHE A 324 14.83 26.58 -21.96
C PHE A 324 14.33 27.44 -23.12
N GLU A 325 13.75 26.83 -24.16
CA GLU A 325 13.23 27.57 -25.33
C GLU A 325 12.13 28.55 -24.93
N GLN A 326 11.23 28.12 -24.04
CA GLN A 326 10.16 28.94 -23.50
C GLN A 326 10.73 30.07 -22.62
N ALA A 327 11.75 29.78 -21.82
CA ALA A 327 12.44 30.79 -21.02
C ALA A 327 13.16 31.83 -21.90
N GLU A 328 13.82 31.41 -22.99
CA GLU A 328 14.46 32.30 -23.98
C GLU A 328 13.43 33.19 -24.70
N GLU A 329 12.31 32.61 -25.12
CA GLU A 329 11.19 33.36 -25.70
C GLU A 329 10.69 34.45 -24.73
N ILE A 330 10.41 34.10 -23.47
CA ILE A 330 9.90 35.06 -22.48
C ILE A 330 10.93 36.14 -22.16
N THR A 331 12.20 35.76 -21.99
CA THR A 331 13.26 36.71 -21.64
C THR A 331 13.58 37.67 -22.78
N SER A 332 13.50 37.21 -24.03
CA SER A 332 13.71 38.06 -25.21
C SER A 332 12.54 39.03 -25.45
N GLN A 333 11.31 38.58 -25.27
CA GLN A 333 10.11 39.40 -25.50
C GLN A 333 9.83 40.41 -24.38
N TYR A 334 10.17 40.08 -23.13
CA TYR A 334 9.73 40.86 -21.97
C TYR A 334 10.88 41.37 -21.09
N LYS A 335 12.06 41.56 -21.67
CA LYS A 335 13.31 41.92 -20.97
C LYS A 335 13.17 43.04 -19.93
N ASP A 336 12.43 44.10 -20.24
CA ASP A 336 12.29 45.29 -19.38
C ASP A 336 11.32 45.09 -18.20
N TYR A 337 10.62 43.95 -18.16
CA TYR A 337 9.60 43.63 -17.16
C TYR A 337 9.96 42.38 -16.33
N LEU A 338 11.13 41.80 -16.57
CA LEU A 338 11.63 40.67 -15.81
C LEU A 338 11.97 41.11 -14.39
N PHE A 339 11.57 40.30 -13.41
CA PHE A 339 11.97 40.54 -12.03
C PHE A 339 13.50 40.40 -11.90
N PRO A 340 14.23 41.44 -11.43
CA PRO A 340 15.69 41.43 -11.42
C PRO A 340 16.28 40.47 -10.39
N LEU A 341 15.49 39.99 -9.44
CA LEU A 341 15.94 39.07 -8.39
C LEU A 341 15.71 37.62 -8.82
N TYR A 342 16.78 36.97 -9.27
CA TYR A 342 16.86 35.52 -9.30
C TYR A 342 16.71 34.96 -7.87
N PRO A 343 16.06 33.80 -7.69
CA PRO A 343 16.17 33.07 -6.43
C PRO A 343 17.65 32.86 -6.09
N LYS A 344 17.96 32.77 -4.79
CA LYS A 344 19.35 32.61 -4.32
C LYS A 344 20.04 31.39 -4.93
N SER A 345 19.28 30.36 -5.34
CA SER A 345 19.80 29.21 -6.09
C SER A 345 18.71 28.60 -6.99
N ILE A 346 19.09 28.18 -8.20
CA ILE A 346 18.27 27.49 -9.20
C ILE A 346 18.75 26.03 -9.27
N TYR A 347 17.81 25.10 -9.17
CA TYR A 347 18.04 23.67 -9.27
C TYR A 347 16.93 22.99 -10.07
N PHE A 348 17.24 21.87 -10.72
CA PHE A 348 16.25 21.11 -11.48
C PHE A 348 15.20 20.47 -10.57
N SER A 349 13.93 20.52 -10.99
CA SER A 349 12.77 20.04 -10.23
C SER A 349 12.77 18.52 -10.03
N THR A 350 13.45 17.77 -10.90
CA THR A 350 13.57 16.31 -10.81
C THR A 350 14.98 15.82 -11.16
N PRO A 351 15.45 14.68 -10.59
CA PRO A 351 16.79 14.16 -10.83
C PRO A 351 17.10 13.86 -12.30
N ASN A 352 16.09 13.42 -13.07
CA ASN A 352 16.24 13.06 -14.48
C ASN A 352 16.56 14.26 -15.39
N LEU A 353 16.31 15.49 -14.90
CA LEU A 353 16.62 16.72 -15.64
C LEU A 353 18.05 17.19 -15.42
N VAL A 354 18.78 16.65 -14.44
CA VAL A 354 20.18 17.01 -14.19
C VAL A 354 21.07 16.28 -15.20
N THR A 355 21.37 16.96 -16.31
CA THR A 355 22.27 16.46 -17.36
C THR A 355 23.33 17.50 -17.70
N VAL A 356 24.42 17.08 -18.36
CA VAL A 356 25.46 18.00 -18.83
C VAL A 356 24.85 19.02 -19.79
N ASP A 357 24.01 18.59 -20.71
CA ASP A 357 23.33 19.46 -21.68
C ASP A 357 22.44 20.49 -20.99
N ASN A 358 21.60 20.07 -20.05
CA ASN A 358 20.69 20.97 -19.36
C ASN A 358 21.43 21.95 -18.45
N LEU A 359 22.48 21.51 -17.74
CA LEU A 359 23.33 22.42 -16.96
C LEU A 359 24.08 23.40 -17.85
N THR A 360 24.54 22.96 -19.03
CA THR A 360 25.20 23.84 -20.02
C THR A 360 24.24 24.90 -20.52
N LYS A 361 23.03 24.52 -20.90
CA LYS A 361 21.97 25.47 -21.28
C LYS A 361 21.66 26.43 -20.15
N LEU A 362 21.48 25.92 -18.93
CA LEU A 362 21.21 26.75 -17.75
C LEU A 362 22.33 27.76 -17.50
N LYS A 363 23.60 27.33 -17.51
CA LYS A 363 24.78 28.20 -17.35
C LYS A 363 24.85 29.29 -18.43
N ASN A 364 24.45 28.99 -19.65
CA ASN A 364 24.44 29.98 -20.72
C ASN A 364 23.33 31.03 -20.54
N MET A 365 22.25 30.68 -19.83
CA MET A 365 21.12 31.57 -19.56
C MET A 365 21.26 32.38 -18.27
N VAL A 366 21.90 31.84 -17.23
CA VAL A 366 22.05 32.49 -15.93
C VAL A 366 23.49 32.43 -15.42
N SER A 367 23.86 33.44 -14.63
CA SER A 367 25.18 33.45 -13.97
C SER A 367 25.36 32.24 -13.06
N ILE A 368 26.59 31.72 -13.01
CA ILE A 368 26.93 30.49 -12.30
C ILE A 368 26.65 30.55 -10.79
N ASP A 369 26.76 31.74 -10.18
CA ASP A 369 26.44 31.99 -8.75
C ASP A 369 24.96 31.77 -8.42
N LYS A 370 24.09 31.72 -9.43
CA LYS A 370 22.66 31.44 -9.28
C LYS A 370 22.34 29.96 -9.40
N ILE A 371 23.27 29.10 -9.78
CA ILE A 371 23.02 27.66 -9.93
C ILE A 371 23.40 26.96 -8.63
N ASP A 372 22.51 26.11 -8.11
CA ASP A 372 22.77 25.28 -6.94
C ASP A 372 23.69 24.09 -7.31
N LEU A 373 24.99 24.36 -7.49
CA LEU A 373 25.93 23.35 -7.96
C LEU A 373 26.11 22.21 -6.95
N ASP A 374 25.97 22.49 -5.65
CA ASP A 374 26.05 21.47 -4.59
C ASP A 374 24.89 20.48 -4.67
N TYR A 375 23.65 20.96 -4.81
CA TYR A 375 22.49 20.08 -4.95
C TYR A 375 22.56 19.26 -6.24
N ASN A 376 22.97 19.88 -7.36
CA ASN A 376 23.16 19.17 -8.62
C ASN A 376 24.29 18.12 -8.53
N LEU A 377 25.37 18.39 -7.80
CA LEU A 377 26.45 17.44 -7.55
C LEU A 377 25.96 16.24 -6.73
N VAL A 378 25.13 16.45 -5.71
CA VAL A 378 24.51 15.35 -4.95
C VAL A 378 23.67 14.45 -5.85
N LEU A 379 22.89 15.02 -6.76
CA LEU A 379 22.08 14.26 -7.71
C LEU A 379 22.96 13.48 -8.71
N ALA A 380 24.07 14.07 -9.17
CA ALA A 380 25.03 13.41 -10.04
C ALA A 380 25.74 12.22 -9.36
N LEU A 381 26.11 12.38 -8.07
CA LEU A 381 26.73 11.33 -7.25
C LEU A 381 25.76 10.17 -6.98
N LYS A 382 24.47 10.46 -6.74
CA LYS A 382 23.42 9.43 -6.60
C LYS A 382 23.29 8.55 -7.84
N ALA A 383 23.50 9.14 -9.01
CA ALA A 383 23.40 8.47 -10.30
C ALA A 383 24.73 7.83 -10.77
N ASP A 384 25.83 8.01 -10.02
CA ASP A 384 27.19 7.65 -10.43
C ASP A 384 27.55 8.15 -11.85
N ASN A 385 27.11 9.37 -12.18
CA ASN A 385 27.31 9.96 -13.50
C ASN A 385 28.62 10.76 -13.54
N LEU A 386 29.72 10.08 -13.87
CA LEU A 386 31.06 10.66 -13.92
C LEU A 386 31.18 11.89 -14.82
N GLU A 387 30.53 11.88 -15.99
CA GLU A 387 30.61 12.99 -16.94
C GLU A 387 29.96 14.25 -16.36
N LEU A 388 28.80 14.09 -15.74
CA LEU A 388 28.10 15.18 -15.06
C LEU A 388 28.88 15.70 -13.85
N ILE A 389 29.49 14.81 -13.07
CA ILE A 389 30.35 15.18 -11.93
C ILE A 389 31.54 16.00 -12.42
N LYS A 390 32.26 15.52 -13.45
CA LYS A 390 33.38 16.25 -14.08
C LYS A 390 32.97 17.63 -14.54
N TYR A 391 31.80 17.70 -15.19
CA TYR A 391 31.26 18.96 -15.68
C TYR A 391 30.99 19.94 -14.51
N ILE A 392 30.27 19.52 -13.48
CA ILE A 392 29.93 20.36 -12.32
C ILE A 392 31.20 20.82 -11.58
N VAL A 393 32.16 19.93 -11.33
CA VAL A 393 33.43 20.26 -10.66
C VAL A 393 34.22 21.32 -11.44
N ASN A 394 34.26 21.20 -12.77
CA ASN A 394 34.90 22.20 -13.62
C ASN A 394 34.20 23.57 -13.59
N LEU A 395 32.90 23.64 -13.25
CA LEU A 395 32.15 24.89 -13.17
C LEU A 395 32.38 25.67 -11.86
N THR A 396 32.68 24.97 -10.77
CA THR A 396 32.76 25.54 -9.42
C THR A 396 34.07 26.26 -9.08
N ASP A 397 35.07 26.24 -9.98
CA ASP A 397 36.48 26.53 -9.68
C ASP A 397 37.02 25.58 -8.58
N VAL A 398 38.09 24.84 -8.90
CA VAL A 398 38.51 23.61 -8.19
C VAL A 398 38.80 23.84 -6.68
N ASN A 399 39.00 25.10 -6.29
CA ASN A 399 39.35 25.51 -4.93
C ASN A 399 38.15 25.88 -4.03
N ALA A 400 36.93 26.02 -4.58
CA ALA A 400 35.79 26.59 -3.85
C ALA A 400 34.70 25.59 -3.45
N ILE A 401 34.77 24.32 -3.89
CA ILE A 401 33.84 23.30 -3.40
C ILE A 401 34.22 22.91 -1.96
N THR A 402 33.83 23.74 -1.00
CA THR A 402 33.65 23.29 0.37
C THR A 402 32.43 22.38 0.39
N VAL A 403 32.62 21.14 -0.07
CA VAL A 403 31.73 20.01 0.17
C VAL A 403 31.72 19.73 1.67
N ASN A 404 31.18 20.66 2.46
CA ASN A 404 31.21 20.58 3.91
C ASN A 404 30.22 19.53 4.42
N GLU A 405 29.27 19.08 3.59
CA GLU A 405 28.17 18.22 4.01
C GLU A 405 27.71 17.14 3.01
N ILE A 406 28.37 16.92 1.87
CA ILE A 406 28.06 15.72 1.07
C ILE A 406 28.71 14.53 1.74
N ASN A 407 27.95 13.89 2.62
CA ASN A 407 28.24 12.59 3.16
C ASN A 407 28.19 11.54 2.02
N VAL A 408 29.29 11.43 1.26
CA VAL A 408 29.47 10.44 0.17
C VAL A 408 29.28 8.99 0.67
N PHE A 409 29.30 8.78 1.99
CA PHE A 409 28.98 7.55 2.72
C PHE A 409 27.73 6.78 2.26
N ILE A 410 26.81 7.41 1.51
CA ILE A 410 25.49 6.87 1.18
C ILE A 410 25.45 6.23 -0.23
N TYR A 411 26.38 6.56 -1.15
CA TYR A 411 26.24 6.18 -2.56
C TYR A 411 27.29 5.13 -2.99
N PRO A 412 26.87 4.04 -3.68
CA PRO A 412 27.80 3.10 -4.30
C PRO A 412 28.37 3.71 -5.59
N LEU A 413 29.56 4.32 -5.50
CA LEU A 413 30.25 4.93 -6.65
C LEU A 413 31.20 3.93 -7.32
N SER A 414 31.37 4.04 -8.65
CA SER A 414 32.38 3.32 -9.41
C SER A 414 33.80 3.76 -9.07
N TYR A 415 34.79 2.90 -9.37
CA TYR A 415 36.21 3.24 -9.19
C TYR A 415 36.57 4.54 -9.92
N GLN A 416 36.12 4.73 -11.16
CA GLN A 416 36.46 5.88 -11.98
C GLN A 416 35.92 7.18 -11.37
N THR A 417 34.70 7.15 -10.82
CA THR A 417 34.13 8.30 -10.13
C THR A 417 34.89 8.61 -8.84
N LEU A 418 35.22 7.58 -8.07
CA LEU A 418 36.01 7.74 -6.85
C LEU A 418 37.41 8.28 -7.13
N GLU A 419 38.13 7.71 -8.08
CA GLU A 419 39.45 8.17 -8.52
C GLU A 419 39.40 9.64 -8.95
N TYR A 420 38.42 10.03 -9.77
CA TYR A 420 38.27 11.42 -10.19
C TYR A 420 38.05 12.38 -9.00
N LEU A 421 37.12 12.06 -8.09
CA LEU A 421 36.88 12.85 -6.89
C LEU A 421 38.14 12.92 -6.01
N TRP A 422 38.86 11.80 -5.92
CA TRP A 422 40.06 11.64 -5.09
C TRP A 422 41.26 12.43 -5.60
N THR A 423 41.40 12.57 -6.93
CA THR A 423 42.50 13.29 -7.56
C THR A 423 42.22 14.78 -7.70
N PHE A 424 40.98 15.16 -8.01
CA PHE A 424 40.67 16.53 -8.47
C PHE A 424 39.83 17.35 -7.50
N VAL A 425 39.21 16.76 -6.47
CA VAL A 425 38.32 17.49 -5.55
C VAL A 425 38.84 17.42 -4.12
N LYS A 426 39.12 18.58 -3.51
CA LYS A 426 39.35 18.69 -2.06
C LYS A 426 38.02 18.50 -1.30
N CYS A 427 37.52 17.28 -1.29
CA CYS A 427 36.31 16.92 -0.57
C CYS A 427 36.65 16.36 0.81
N LYS A 428 35.79 16.60 1.81
CA LYS A 428 35.79 15.82 3.07
C LYS A 428 35.29 14.40 2.76
N PHE A 429 36.12 13.65 2.05
CA PHE A 429 35.82 12.27 1.70
C PHE A 429 36.21 11.37 2.87
N SER A 430 35.27 10.54 3.31
CA SER A 430 35.57 9.45 4.23
C SER A 430 35.44 8.14 3.47
N PRO A 431 36.55 7.43 3.23
CA PRO A 431 36.55 6.18 2.47
C PRO A 431 35.97 4.98 3.23
N TRP A 432 35.46 5.21 4.44
CA TRP A 432 35.11 4.14 5.33
C TRP A 432 33.65 3.72 5.14
N PRO A 433 33.38 2.41 5.16
CA PRO A 433 32.01 1.93 5.18
C PRO A 433 31.27 2.49 6.41
N SER A 434 29.98 2.77 6.27
CA SER A 434 29.14 3.35 7.32
C SER A 434 27.90 2.48 7.57
N ALA A 435 27.09 2.87 8.57
CA ALA A 435 25.79 2.26 8.81
C ALA A 435 24.78 2.46 7.66
N HIS A 436 25.02 3.45 6.79
CA HIS A 436 24.09 3.86 5.72
C HIS A 436 24.54 3.45 4.31
N GLY A 437 25.70 2.83 4.17
CA GLY A 437 26.23 2.39 2.88
C GLY A 437 27.65 1.84 3.00
N ALA A 438 27.96 0.85 2.16
CA ALA A 438 29.31 0.29 2.04
C ALA A 438 29.96 0.80 0.75
N LEU A 439 31.14 1.43 0.87
CA LEU A 439 32.06 1.52 -0.25
C LEU A 439 32.46 0.09 -0.65
N ASN A 440 32.55 -0.20 -1.96
CA ASN A 440 32.93 -1.54 -2.44
C ASN A 440 34.43 -1.81 -2.22
N LEU A 441 34.84 -2.02 -0.97
CA LEU A 441 36.22 -2.35 -0.63
C LEU A 441 36.63 -3.75 -1.10
N HIS A 442 35.81 -4.53 -1.80
CA HIS A 442 36.31 -5.71 -2.52
C HIS A 442 37.12 -5.32 -3.76
N ASP A 443 36.92 -4.12 -4.31
CA ASP A 443 37.72 -3.61 -5.42
C ASP A 443 39.12 -3.23 -4.92
N LYS A 444 40.13 -4.00 -5.35
CA LYS A 444 41.53 -3.75 -5.03
C LYS A 444 42.01 -2.38 -5.50
N SER A 445 41.40 -1.83 -6.54
CA SER A 445 41.74 -0.51 -7.09
C SER A 445 41.33 0.59 -6.11
N ILE A 446 40.12 0.47 -5.53
CA ILE A 446 39.64 1.36 -4.46
C ILE A 446 40.51 1.22 -3.21
N GLN A 447 40.88 0.00 -2.82
CA GLN A 447 41.81 -0.22 -1.69
C GLN A 447 43.15 0.48 -1.92
N LYS A 448 43.74 0.34 -3.12
CA LYS A 448 45.00 1.00 -3.48
C LYS A 448 44.90 2.54 -3.39
N LEU A 449 43.78 3.11 -3.85
CA LEU A 449 43.52 4.55 -3.79
C LEU A 449 43.50 5.07 -2.34
N ILE A 450 42.88 4.32 -1.43
CA ILE A 450 42.84 4.66 0.00
C ILE A 450 44.25 4.55 0.61
N LEU A 451 44.94 3.45 0.32
CA LEU A 451 46.30 3.21 0.85
C LEU A 451 47.29 4.25 0.34
N SER A 452 47.23 4.66 -0.93
CA SER A 452 48.16 5.67 -1.47
C SER A 452 48.04 7.02 -0.77
N ALA A 453 46.84 7.40 -0.32
CA ALA A 453 46.67 8.64 0.46
C ALA A 453 47.06 8.49 1.94
N LEU A 454 46.93 7.28 2.50
CA LEU A 454 47.42 6.99 3.85
C LEU A 454 48.95 6.96 3.90
N ASP A 455 49.58 6.43 2.86
CA ASP A 455 51.04 6.26 2.75
C ASP A 455 51.75 7.60 2.37
N ASP A 456 51.03 8.60 1.83
CA ASP A 456 51.56 9.92 1.47
C ASP A 456 50.94 11.04 2.33
N SER A 457 51.74 11.59 3.27
CA SER A 457 51.31 12.68 4.14
C SER A 457 51.01 14.00 3.41
N ASN A 458 51.51 14.16 2.19
CA ASN A 458 51.27 15.33 1.34
C ASN A 458 50.05 15.15 0.43
N HIS A 459 49.44 13.96 0.42
CA HIS A 459 48.25 13.70 -0.38
C HIS A 459 47.10 14.64 0.04
N ILE A 460 46.41 15.23 -0.93
CA ILE A 460 45.37 16.26 -0.70
C ILE A 460 44.26 15.84 0.26
N ASN A 461 44.04 14.53 0.38
CA ASN A 461 43.01 13.91 1.23
C ASN A 461 43.57 13.21 2.49
N HIS A 462 44.89 13.26 2.75
CA HIS A 462 45.52 12.55 3.87
C HIS A 462 44.85 12.87 5.23
N SER A 463 44.64 14.16 5.51
CA SER A 463 44.02 14.64 6.74
C SER A 463 42.53 14.29 6.89
N ASN A 464 41.86 13.92 5.79
CA ASN A 464 40.45 13.54 5.78
C ASN A 464 40.24 12.04 6.08
N ILE A 465 41.30 11.23 5.95
CA ILE A 465 41.24 9.78 6.16
C ILE A 465 41.69 9.45 7.58
N ASN A 466 40.75 9.53 8.53
CA ASN A 466 41.00 9.11 9.90
C ASN A 466 40.65 7.63 10.08
N VAL A 467 41.63 6.77 10.36
CA VAL A 467 41.40 5.36 10.70
C VAL A 467 41.11 5.23 12.20
N ASN A 468 39.83 5.12 12.58
CA ASN A 468 39.41 4.98 13.99
C ASN A 468 38.63 3.67 14.24
N GLU A 469 38.39 3.38 15.52
CA GLU A 469 37.71 2.16 16.00
C GLU A 469 36.39 1.84 15.27
N LYS A 470 35.60 2.87 14.92
CA LYS A 470 34.34 2.67 14.19
C LYS A 470 34.58 2.15 12.78
N ASN A 471 35.64 2.63 12.10
CA ASN A 471 35.96 2.19 10.75
C ASN A 471 36.36 0.70 10.71
N TYR A 472 37.13 0.24 11.70
CA TYR A 472 37.47 -1.18 11.84
C TYR A 472 36.26 -2.08 12.05
N LYS A 473 35.31 -1.65 12.90
CA LYS A 473 34.06 -2.38 13.12
C LYS A 473 33.31 -2.55 11.80
N TYR A 474 33.17 -1.49 11.01
CA TYR A 474 32.49 -1.61 9.72
C TYR A 474 33.27 -2.49 8.72
N ILE A 475 34.61 -2.38 8.65
CA ILE A 475 35.45 -3.27 7.81
C ILE A 475 35.23 -4.75 8.18
N LEU A 476 35.16 -5.07 9.47
CA LEU A 476 34.90 -6.43 9.98
C LEU A 476 33.45 -6.89 9.74
N VAL A 477 32.48 -5.96 9.82
CA VAL A 477 31.07 -6.22 9.53
C VAL A 477 30.86 -6.53 8.04
N TYR A 478 31.55 -5.82 7.15
CA TYR A 478 31.48 -6.05 5.70
C TYR A 478 32.55 -7.04 5.17
N GLU A 479 33.20 -7.78 6.07
CA GLU A 479 34.11 -8.89 5.74
C GLU A 479 35.37 -8.51 4.95
N TYR A 480 35.80 -7.25 5.04
CA TYR A 480 37.00 -6.74 4.37
C TYR A 480 38.29 -7.09 5.15
N ILE A 481 38.40 -8.31 5.67
CA ILE A 481 39.53 -8.81 6.49
C ILE A 481 40.88 -8.68 5.75
N PRO A 482 41.01 -8.99 4.45
CA PRO A 482 42.28 -8.79 3.74
C PRO A 482 42.74 -7.32 3.75
N PHE A 483 41.80 -6.38 3.61
CA PHE A 483 42.11 -4.95 3.67
C PHE A 483 42.50 -4.52 5.09
N LEU A 484 41.84 -5.07 6.12
CA LEU A 484 42.21 -4.86 7.51
C LEU A 484 43.65 -5.30 7.82
N LYS A 485 44.05 -6.48 7.32
CA LYS A 485 45.43 -6.97 7.47
C LYS A 485 46.44 -6.00 6.88
N LEU A 486 46.16 -5.47 5.68
CA LEU A 486 47.02 -4.49 5.02
C LEU A 486 47.16 -3.18 5.81
N LEU A 487 46.10 -2.74 6.51
CA LEU A 487 46.16 -1.58 7.40
C LEU A 487 47.01 -1.86 8.64
N ILE A 488 46.87 -3.04 9.24
CA ILE A 488 47.65 -3.44 10.42
C ILE A 488 49.14 -3.61 10.07
N GLU A 489 49.46 -4.22 8.94
CA GLU A 489 50.85 -4.33 8.42
C GLU A 489 51.51 -2.96 8.22
N ARG A 490 50.72 -1.91 7.95
CA ARG A 490 51.18 -0.51 7.83
C ARG A 490 51.25 0.24 9.16
N GLY A 491 51.03 -0.43 10.30
CA GLY A 491 51.15 0.18 11.62
C GLY A 491 49.87 0.83 12.16
N PHE A 492 48.73 0.70 11.47
CA PHE A 492 47.44 1.18 11.99
C PHE A 492 46.88 0.19 13.03
N ASN A 493 47.30 0.36 14.29
CA ASN A 493 47.07 -0.61 15.36
C ASN A 493 45.85 -0.25 16.24
N VAL A 494 44.70 -0.88 16.00
CA VAL A 494 43.43 -0.50 16.68
C VAL A 494 42.67 -1.71 17.26
N VAL A 495 43.30 -2.87 17.25
CA VAL A 495 42.66 -4.12 17.70
C VAL A 495 42.58 -4.15 19.25
N SER A 496 43.47 -3.45 19.96
CA SER A 496 43.55 -3.41 21.43
C SER A 496 42.37 -2.75 22.17
N LYS A 497 41.36 -2.22 21.45
CA LYS A 497 40.18 -1.55 22.05
C LYS A 497 38.87 -2.31 21.89
N PHE A 498 38.87 -3.48 21.23
CA PHE A 498 37.65 -4.26 21.04
C PHE A 498 37.13 -4.80 22.38
N ARG A 499 35.85 -4.53 22.67
CA ARG A 499 35.15 -5.15 23.80
C ARG A 499 34.56 -6.49 23.37
N VAL A 500 34.44 -7.42 24.31
CA VAL A 500 33.89 -8.75 24.01
C VAL A 500 32.43 -8.68 23.57
N ASN A 501 31.66 -7.73 24.08
CA ASN A 501 30.27 -7.53 23.66
C ASN A 501 30.19 -7.05 22.19
N GLU A 502 31.25 -6.45 21.66
CA GLU A 502 31.34 -6.03 20.25
C GLU A 502 31.67 -7.21 19.33
N LEU A 503 32.37 -8.24 19.81
CA LEU A 503 32.55 -9.49 19.05
C LEU A 503 31.21 -10.12 18.67
N ILE A 504 30.23 -10.02 19.56
CA ILE A 504 28.87 -10.57 19.42
C ILE A 504 28.12 -9.88 18.26
N THR A 505 28.50 -8.64 17.90
CA THR A 505 27.88 -7.87 16.81
C THR A 505 28.44 -8.22 15.43
N LEU A 506 29.59 -8.90 15.36
CA LEU A 506 30.22 -9.24 14.08
C LEU A 506 29.45 -10.37 13.36
N PRO A 507 29.27 -10.27 12.03
CA PRO A 507 28.37 -11.16 11.34
C PRO A 507 28.93 -12.53 10.97
N ASN A 508 30.26 -12.69 10.93
CA ASN A 508 30.92 -13.90 10.44
C ASN A 508 32.04 -14.39 11.38
N SER A 509 32.30 -15.69 11.33
CA SER A 509 33.31 -16.37 12.14
C SER A 509 34.75 -15.96 11.81
N GLN A 510 35.05 -15.59 10.57
CA GLN A 510 36.41 -15.21 10.15
C GLN A 510 36.87 -13.90 10.79
N SER A 511 36.01 -12.88 10.84
CA SER A 511 36.24 -11.59 11.49
C SER A 511 36.45 -11.78 12.99
N ILE A 512 35.70 -12.69 13.61
CA ILE A 512 35.83 -13.00 15.03
C ILE A 512 37.14 -13.75 15.29
N ASP A 513 37.45 -14.78 14.50
CA ASP A 513 38.70 -15.53 14.61
C ASP A 513 39.92 -14.64 14.41
N PHE A 514 39.80 -13.66 13.50
CA PHE A 514 40.79 -12.62 13.33
C PHE A 514 40.98 -11.82 14.62
N ILE A 515 39.89 -11.27 15.19
CA ILE A 515 39.98 -10.48 16.43
C ILE A 515 40.47 -11.33 17.61
N LEU A 516 39.99 -12.56 17.79
CA LEU A 516 40.43 -13.46 18.85
C LEU A 516 41.91 -13.86 18.75
N LYS A 517 42.50 -13.81 17.56
CA LYS A 517 43.95 -14.04 17.35
C LYS A 517 44.78 -12.77 17.53
N THR A 518 44.17 -11.60 17.36
CA THR A 518 44.89 -10.32 17.30
C THR A 518 44.71 -9.47 18.58
N VAL A 519 43.68 -9.75 19.38
CA VAL A 519 43.43 -9.09 20.68
C VAL A 519 43.69 -10.06 21.81
N ASP A 520 44.44 -9.59 22.81
CA ASP A 520 44.60 -10.30 24.07
C ASP A 520 43.45 -9.97 25.03
N PHE A 521 42.58 -10.95 25.29
CA PHE A 521 41.45 -10.80 26.22
C PHE A 521 41.78 -11.42 27.58
N ASN A 522 42.63 -10.74 28.36
CA ASN A 522 43.15 -11.27 29.64
C ASN A 522 42.19 -11.24 30.84
N GLN A 523 40.88 -11.04 30.66
CA GLN A 523 39.94 -10.95 31.79
C GLN A 523 38.69 -11.83 31.58
N PRO A 524 38.35 -12.70 32.56
CA PRO A 524 37.05 -13.38 32.57
C PRO A 524 35.94 -12.35 32.74
N ILE A 525 34.85 -12.50 31.99
CA ILE A 525 33.73 -11.56 31.97
C ILE A 525 32.57 -12.11 32.79
N SER A 526 31.96 -11.26 33.61
CA SER A 526 30.76 -11.62 34.37
C SER A 526 29.52 -11.59 33.49
N PHE A 527 28.59 -12.52 33.73
CA PHE A 527 27.30 -12.59 33.02
C PHE A 527 26.45 -11.31 33.12
N LYS A 528 26.67 -10.48 34.15
CA LYS A 528 25.94 -9.21 34.33
C LYS A 528 26.36 -8.12 33.34
N ASP A 529 27.51 -8.31 32.69
CA ASP A 529 28.14 -7.28 31.85
C ASP A 529 27.74 -7.38 30.37
N LEU A 530 27.00 -8.43 29.97
CA LEU A 530 26.52 -8.62 28.60
C LEU A 530 25.06 -8.17 28.44
N PRO A 531 24.77 -7.17 27.59
CA PRO A 531 23.40 -6.80 27.26
C PRO A 531 22.69 -7.95 26.53
N VAL A 532 21.56 -8.42 27.08
CA VAL A 532 20.74 -9.51 26.49
C VAL A 532 20.31 -9.22 25.03
N SER A 533 20.18 -7.93 24.68
CA SER A 533 19.87 -7.50 23.31
C SER A 533 20.95 -7.87 22.29
N GLU A 534 22.22 -7.85 22.69
CA GLU A 534 23.36 -8.13 21.80
C GLU A 534 23.46 -9.64 21.51
N TYR A 535 23.16 -10.49 22.51
CA TYR A 535 23.13 -11.94 22.37
C TYR A 535 22.05 -12.45 21.37
N THR A 536 20.99 -11.67 21.17
CA THR A 536 19.92 -11.99 20.20
C THR A 536 20.46 -12.17 18.78
N GLY A 537 21.51 -11.43 18.41
CA GLY A 537 22.14 -11.52 17.09
C GLY A 537 22.79 -12.88 16.82
N LEU A 538 23.47 -13.45 17.82
CA LEU A 538 24.14 -14.75 17.72
C LEU A 538 23.16 -15.91 17.65
N VAL A 539 22.11 -15.83 18.46
CA VAL A 539 21.05 -16.82 18.48
C VAL A 539 20.33 -16.87 17.14
N ARG A 540 20.00 -15.70 16.56
CA ARG A 540 19.33 -15.62 15.24
C ARG A 540 20.17 -16.21 14.10
N LYS A 541 21.49 -16.08 14.18
CA LYS A 541 22.42 -16.65 13.18
C LYS A 541 22.77 -18.12 13.46
N ASN A 542 22.28 -18.69 14.57
CA ASN A 542 22.60 -20.03 15.05
C ASN A 542 24.11 -20.34 15.01
N ASN A 543 24.96 -19.38 15.40
CA ASN A 543 26.41 -19.48 15.28
C ASN A 543 27.00 -20.28 16.45
N ILE A 544 26.71 -21.59 16.49
CA ILE A 544 27.05 -22.48 17.62
C ILE A 544 28.56 -22.54 17.84
N GLN A 545 29.34 -22.67 16.77
CA GLN A 545 30.81 -22.70 16.86
C GLN A 545 31.37 -21.45 17.54
N MET A 546 30.85 -20.27 17.19
CA MET A 546 31.26 -19.02 17.82
C MET A 546 30.87 -18.99 19.30
N VAL A 547 29.64 -19.39 19.63
CA VAL A 547 29.18 -19.37 21.02
C VAL A 547 29.97 -20.38 21.87
N THR A 548 30.27 -21.57 21.35
CA THR A 548 31.16 -22.55 22.00
C THR A 548 32.55 -21.98 22.22
N ARG A 549 33.10 -21.27 21.24
CA ARG A 549 34.41 -20.63 21.34
C ARG A 549 34.42 -19.51 22.38
N ILE A 550 33.43 -18.62 22.35
CA ILE A 550 33.24 -17.58 23.38
C ILE A 550 33.10 -18.24 24.78
N GLN A 551 32.32 -19.31 24.90
CA GLN A 551 32.13 -20.04 26.15
C GLN A 551 33.42 -20.68 26.67
N SER A 552 34.24 -21.25 25.78
CA SER A 552 35.53 -21.84 26.15
C SER A 552 36.55 -20.81 26.63
N ILE A 553 36.58 -19.63 26.01
CA ILE A 553 37.57 -18.57 26.30
C ILE A 553 37.16 -17.77 27.54
N PHE A 554 35.90 -17.33 27.61
CA PHE A 554 35.46 -16.37 28.61
C PHE A 554 34.74 -16.99 29.80
N PHE A 555 34.08 -18.13 29.61
CA PHE A 555 33.18 -18.74 30.59
C PHE A 555 33.63 -20.12 31.06
N LYS A 556 34.82 -20.59 30.64
CA LYS A 556 35.41 -21.89 31.02
C LYS A 556 34.44 -23.08 30.89
N GLY A 557 33.52 -23.03 29.92
CA GLY A 557 32.51 -24.07 29.71
C GLY A 557 31.22 -23.95 30.52
N GLU A 558 31.08 -22.97 31.42
CA GLU A 558 29.84 -22.71 32.16
C GLU A 558 28.74 -22.17 31.25
N LYS A 559 27.47 -22.48 31.58
CA LYS A 559 26.30 -21.98 30.83
C LYS A 559 26.20 -20.45 30.93
N ILE A 560 25.81 -19.82 29.82
CA ILE A 560 25.73 -18.36 29.71
C ILE A 560 24.55 -17.78 30.49
N PHE A 561 23.45 -18.51 30.57
CA PHE A 561 22.22 -18.10 31.25
C PHE A 561 21.80 -19.14 32.29
N SER A 562 21.24 -18.66 33.40
CA SER A 562 20.47 -19.47 34.35
C SER A 562 18.98 -19.28 34.10
N ASP A 563 18.14 -20.12 34.72
CA ASP A 563 16.67 -19.99 34.69
C ASP A 563 16.21 -18.57 35.09
N VAL A 564 16.94 -17.92 36.00
CA VAL A 564 16.58 -16.59 36.55
C VAL A 564 17.08 -15.44 35.66
N THR A 565 18.20 -15.61 34.95
CA THR A 565 18.80 -14.55 34.14
C THR A 565 18.39 -14.58 32.67
N TYR A 566 17.85 -15.71 32.19
CA TYR A 566 17.33 -15.82 30.83
C TYR A 566 16.04 -14.98 30.68
N ARG A 567 16.16 -13.78 30.11
CA ARG A 567 15.00 -12.94 29.78
C ARG A 567 14.24 -13.56 28.60
N TYR A 568 12.95 -13.79 28.80
CA TYR A 568 12.01 -14.31 27.80
C TYR A 568 11.72 -13.30 26.68
N ASP A 569 12.73 -12.85 25.94
CA ASP A 569 12.48 -12.15 24.68
C ASP A 569 12.01 -13.18 23.64
N HIS A 570 10.77 -13.01 23.18
CA HIS A 570 10.18 -13.81 22.11
C HIS A 570 11.08 -13.89 20.86
N ARG A 571 11.94 -12.89 20.61
CA ARG A 571 12.87 -12.82 19.47
C ARG A 571 14.04 -13.79 19.58
N ILE A 572 14.47 -14.12 20.80
CA ILE A 572 15.55 -15.08 21.06
C ILE A 572 14.98 -16.49 21.00
N THR A 573 13.90 -16.73 21.74
CA THR A 573 13.28 -18.05 21.87
C THR A 573 12.69 -18.56 20.54
N SER A 574 12.27 -17.66 19.64
CA SER A 574 11.81 -18.03 18.30
C SER A 574 12.90 -18.59 17.38
N SER A 575 14.17 -18.26 17.63
CA SER A 575 15.27 -18.55 16.72
C SER A 575 16.35 -19.45 17.31
N ILE A 576 16.34 -19.70 18.63
CA ILE A 576 17.33 -20.55 19.28
C ILE A 576 17.19 -22.03 18.89
N SER A 577 18.27 -22.65 18.44
CA SER A 577 18.29 -24.10 18.22
C SER A 577 18.37 -24.88 19.54
N SER A 578 17.95 -26.14 19.54
CA SER A 578 18.06 -27.03 20.71
C SER A 578 19.50 -27.21 21.19
N GLU A 579 20.44 -27.25 20.25
CA GLU A 579 21.87 -27.32 20.51
C GLU A 579 22.39 -26.02 21.14
N MET A 580 22.04 -24.85 20.57
CA MET A 580 22.39 -23.55 21.14
C MET A 580 21.80 -23.38 22.55
N PHE A 581 20.54 -23.77 22.75
CA PHE A 581 19.89 -23.72 24.07
C PHE A 581 20.60 -24.63 25.07
N SER A 582 20.90 -25.87 24.67
CA SER A 582 21.64 -26.83 25.50
C SER A 582 23.04 -26.34 25.81
N LEU A 583 23.68 -25.59 24.91
CA LEU A 583 25.00 -25.02 25.09
C LEU A 583 24.98 -23.87 26.10
N THR A 584 23.94 -23.04 26.11
CA THR A 584 23.99 -21.71 26.72
C THR A 584 23.06 -21.51 27.90
N VAL A 585 22.03 -22.34 28.07
CA VAL A 585 21.01 -22.18 29.13
C VAL A 585 21.09 -23.33 30.14
N SER A 586 21.19 -22.99 31.42
CA SER A 586 20.91 -23.92 32.52
C SER A 586 19.39 -23.95 32.74
N PHE A 587 18.79 -25.15 32.64
CA PHE A 587 17.33 -25.33 32.60
C PHE A 587 16.81 -26.23 33.73
N ASN A 588 15.87 -25.72 34.52
CA ASN A 588 15.13 -26.49 35.53
C ASN A 588 13.67 -26.75 35.12
N PRO A 589 13.29 -28.00 34.79
CA PRO A 589 11.92 -28.34 34.37
C PRO A 589 10.86 -28.20 35.48
N ARG A 590 11.28 -27.99 36.75
CA ARG A 590 10.36 -27.78 37.88
C ARG A 590 9.95 -26.32 38.05
N ASP A 591 10.63 -25.37 37.40
CA ASP A 591 10.22 -23.97 37.39
C ASP A 591 9.04 -23.79 36.43
N PHE A 592 7.84 -23.78 37.02
CA PHE A 592 6.59 -23.74 36.28
C PHE A 592 6.43 -22.47 35.43
N LEU A 593 6.85 -21.31 35.95
CA LEU A 593 6.71 -20.03 35.24
C LEU A 593 7.69 -19.96 34.07
N PHE A 594 8.89 -20.49 34.26
CA PHE A 594 9.90 -20.60 33.21
C PHE A 594 9.44 -21.45 32.05
N VAL A 595 8.99 -22.67 32.34
CA VAL A 595 8.53 -23.63 31.32
C VAL A 595 7.35 -23.07 30.53
N LYS A 596 6.38 -22.45 31.20
CA LYS A 596 5.21 -21.84 30.55
C LYS A 596 5.62 -20.76 29.54
N ASN A 597 6.47 -19.83 29.95
CA ASN A 597 6.90 -18.71 29.10
C ASN A 597 7.76 -19.21 27.93
N LEU A 598 8.70 -20.12 28.18
CA LEU A 598 9.55 -20.70 27.14
C LEU A 598 8.71 -21.37 26.05
N VAL A 599 7.76 -22.23 26.42
CA VAL A 599 6.91 -22.92 25.44
C VAL A 599 6.02 -21.93 24.69
N ALA A 600 5.38 -20.98 25.37
CA ALA A 600 4.57 -19.96 24.70
C ALA A 600 5.37 -19.21 23.63
N HIS A 601 6.61 -18.83 23.93
CA HIS A 601 7.49 -18.16 22.97
C HIS A 601 7.99 -19.08 21.85
N CYS A 602 8.23 -20.37 22.11
CA CYS A 602 8.52 -21.34 21.04
C CYS A 602 7.34 -21.46 20.07
N VAL A 603 6.09 -21.43 20.54
CA VAL A 603 4.92 -21.45 19.65
C VAL A 603 4.76 -20.14 18.89
N ILE A 604 4.90 -18.99 19.56
CA ILE A 604 4.89 -17.65 18.92
C ILE A 604 5.95 -17.58 17.82
N GLY A 605 7.09 -18.24 18.02
CA GLY A 605 8.24 -18.27 17.15
C GLY A 605 8.32 -19.40 16.12
N ASN A 606 7.35 -20.32 16.07
CA ASN A 606 7.39 -21.54 15.25
C ASN A 606 8.61 -22.46 15.49
N ASN A 607 9.12 -22.51 16.71
CA ASN A 607 10.34 -23.26 17.03
C ASN A 607 10.02 -24.71 17.44
N ILE A 608 9.69 -25.54 16.44
CA ILE A 608 9.30 -26.95 16.65
C ILE A 608 10.44 -27.77 17.23
N GLY A 609 11.66 -27.61 16.71
CA GLY A 609 12.82 -28.38 17.15
C GLY A 609 13.12 -28.17 18.63
N MET A 610 12.95 -26.94 19.12
CA MET A 610 13.09 -26.64 20.54
C MET A 610 11.99 -27.30 21.38
N LEU A 611 10.73 -27.30 20.92
CA LEU A 611 9.65 -28.00 21.60
C LEU A 611 9.89 -29.51 21.66
N GLN A 612 10.31 -30.12 20.54
CA GLN A 612 10.67 -31.54 20.47
C GLN A 612 11.73 -31.88 21.51
N HIS A 613 12.82 -31.13 21.52
CA HIS A 613 13.88 -31.28 22.50
C HIS A 613 13.39 -31.20 23.95
N LEU A 614 12.52 -30.22 24.27
CA LEU A 614 11.98 -30.07 25.63
C LEU A 614 11.12 -31.27 26.05
N TYR A 615 10.19 -31.72 25.20
CA TYR A 615 9.30 -32.85 25.53
C TYR A 615 10.02 -34.20 25.56
N GLU A 616 11.09 -34.38 24.79
CA GLU A 616 11.94 -35.58 24.80
C GLU A 616 12.81 -35.62 26.06
N LYS A 617 13.47 -34.51 26.39
CA LYS A 617 14.42 -34.43 27.49
C LYS A 617 13.74 -34.32 28.87
N TYR A 618 12.52 -33.76 28.92
CA TYR A 618 11.81 -33.50 30.19
C TYR A 618 10.37 -34.08 30.18
N PRO A 619 10.20 -35.37 30.49
CA PRO A 619 8.89 -36.05 30.44
C PRO A 619 7.79 -35.42 31.30
N ILE A 620 8.15 -34.71 32.38
CA ILE A 620 7.21 -34.01 33.28
C ILE A 620 6.30 -33.02 32.53
N MET A 621 6.79 -32.48 31.40
CA MET A 621 6.07 -31.55 30.54
C MET A 621 4.87 -32.18 29.81
N LYS A 622 4.77 -33.52 29.73
CA LYS A 622 3.65 -34.24 29.08
C LYS A 622 2.42 -34.41 30.00
N SER A 623 2.52 -34.05 31.28
CA SER A 623 1.44 -34.26 32.24
C SER A 623 0.26 -33.30 32.02
N ASN A 624 -0.97 -33.76 32.30
CA ASN A 624 -2.21 -33.01 32.08
C ASN A 624 -2.22 -31.61 32.73
N ARG A 625 -1.54 -31.47 33.87
CA ARG A 625 -1.38 -30.19 34.59
C ARG A 625 -0.62 -29.14 33.77
N PHE A 626 0.40 -29.56 33.03
CA PHE A 626 1.19 -28.67 32.18
C PHE A 626 0.47 -28.39 30.85
N ASN A 627 -0.16 -29.41 30.25
CA ASN A 627 -0.83 -29.30 28.94
C ASN A 627 -1.89 -28.19 28.87
N GLY A 628 -2.74 -28.07 29.90
CA GLY A 628 -3.81 -27.06 29.95
C GLY A 628 -3.34 -25.63 30.19
N ILE A 629 -2.11 -25.43 30.67
CA ILE A 629 -1.56 -24.11 31.02
C ILE A 629 -0.56 -23.61 29.96
N ILE A 630 0.08 -24.55 29.24
CA ILE A 630 1.05 -24.29 28.18
C ILE A 630 0.35 -23.97 26.84
N ILE A 631 -0.75 -24.64 26.52
CA ILE A 631 -1.45 -24.50 25.24
C ILE A 631 -2.75 -23.69 25.46
N THR A 632 -2.65 -22.38 25.30
CA THR A 632 -3.81 -21.48 25.42
C THR A 632 -4.53 -21.32 24.07
N PRO A 633 -5.83 -20.94 24.05
CA PRO A 633 -6.53 -20.59 22.81
C PRO A 633 -5.76 -19.56 21.96
N TYR A 634 -5.17 -18.56 22.62
CA TYR A 634 -4.39 -17.50 21.98
C TYR A 634 -3.13 -18.05 21.28
N THR A 635 -2.44 -18.99 21.90
CA THR A 635 -1.24 -19.62 21.34
C THR A 635 -1.55 -20.48 20.11
N ILE A 636 -2.68 -21.21 20.14
CA ILE A 636 -3.18 -21.99 19.01
C ILE A 636 -3.67 -21.07 17.88
N GLU A 637 -4.40 -20.01 18.21
CA GLU A 637 -4.84 -18.99 17.26
C GLU A 637 -3.67 -18.37 16.51
N LEU A 638 -2.63 -17.98 17.24
CA LEU A 638 -1.44 -17.40 16.65
C LEU A 638 -0.70 -18.39 15.75
N GLY A 639 -0.59 -19.66 16.16
CA GLY A 639 -0.02 -20.72 15.34
C GLY A 639 -0.81 -20.97 14.05
N LEU A 640 -2.14 -20.97 14.13
CA LEU A 640 -3.03 -21.18 12.98
C LEU A 640 -3.01 -19.99 12.01
N THR A 641 -3.04 -18.75 12.52
CA THR A 641 -2.96 -17.52 11.72
C THR A 641 -1.62 -17.35 11.04
N ARG A 642 -0.52 -17.74 11.69
CA ARG A 642 0.85 -17.66 11.15
C ARG A 642 1.29 -18.87 10.32
N GLY A 643 0.45 -19.91 10.23
CA GLY A 643 0.70 -21.07 9.36
C GLY A 643 1.64 -22.14 9.94
N TYR A 644 1.75 -22.23 11.27
CA TYR A 644 2.70 -23.10 11.98
C TYR A 644 2.17 -24.54 12.13
N TYR A 645 1.75 -25.18 11.03
CA TYR A 645 0.96 -26.41 11.10
C TYR A 645 1.73 -27.63 11.58
N LYS A 646 3.01 -27.79 11.20
CA LYS A 646 3.85 -28.87 11.72
C LYS A 646 4.03 -28.77 13.23
N LEU A 647 4.09 -27.53 13.75
CA LEU A 647 4.19 -27.26 15.18
C LEU A 647 2.92 -27.69 15.89
N LEU A 648 1.78 -27.28 15.35
CA LEU A 648 0.47 -27.65 15.88
C LEU A 648 0.25 -29.16 15.81
N GLU A 649 0.64 -29.82 14.72
CA GLU A 649 0.56 -31.28 14.53
C GLU A 649 1.34 -32.00 15.63
N TYR A 650 2.59 -31.58 15.85
CA TYR A 650 3.44 -32.08 16.92
C TYR A 650 2.81 -31.85 18.31
N LEU A 651 2.32 -30.64 18.59
CA LEU A 651 1.64 -30.35 19.84
C LEU A 651 0.41 -31.23 20.04
N VAL A 652 -0.37 -31.54 18.99
CA VAL A 652 -1.53 -32.42 19.14
C VAL A 652 -1.13 -33.87 19.39
N LEU A 653 -0.09 -34.37 18.73
CA LEU A 653 0.35 -35.74 18.94
C LEU A 653 0.90 -35.97 20.36
N VAL A 654 1.43 -34.93 20.99
CA VAL A 654 2.01 -34.99 22.34
C VAL A 654 1.00 -34.64 23.45
N ASN A 655 -0.11 -33.95 23.15
CA ASN A 655 -1.12 -33.48 24.12
C ASN A 655 -2.52 -34.10 23.88
N HIS A 656 -3.45 -33.97 24.84
CA HIS A 656 -4.77 -34.58 24.72
C HIS A 656 -5.57 -34.03 23.51
N PRO A 657 -6.01 -34.88 22.55
CA PRO A 657 -6.67 -34.46 21.30
C PRO A 657 -7.89 -33.53 21.47
N MET A 658 -8.66 -33.71 22.55
CA MET A 658 -9.91 -32.97 22.80
C MET A 658 -9.72 -31.48 23.06
N LEU A 659 -8.61 -31.11 23.70
CA LEU A 659 -8.31 -29.71 24.01
C LEU A 659 -8.15 -28.91 22.72
N ILE A 660 -7.53 -29.51 21.71
CA ILE A 660 -7.18 -28.81 20.47
C ILE A 660 -8.37 -28.69 19.52
N PHE A 661 -9.27 -29.69 19.46
CA PHE A 661 -10.54 -29.52 18.74
C PHE A 661 -11.35 -28.35 19.31
N ASN A 662 -11.45 -28.24 20.64
CA ASN A 662 -12.14 -27.13 21.30
C ASN A 662 -11.53 -25.75 20.99
N PHE A 663 -10.19 -25.66 20.91
CA PHE A 663 -9.52 -24.43 20.56
C PHE A 663 -9.67 -24.10 19.07
N ILE A 664 -9.48 -25.07 18.16
CA ILE A 664 -9.75 -24.88 16.72
C ILE A 664 -11.14 -24.29 16.53
N PHE A 665 -12.21 -24.86 17.13
CA PHE A 665 -13.57 -24.33 16.97
C PHE A 665 -13.80 -22.91 17.47
N ARG A 666 -13.12 -22.47 18.53
CA ARG A 666 -13.28 -21.12 19.09
C ARG A 666 -12.65 -20.04 18.22
N THR A 667 -11.66 -20.39 17.41
CA THR A 667 -10.83 -19.43 16.67
C THR A 667 -11.20 -19.29 15.18
N THR A 668 -12.17 -20.07 14.69
CA THR A 668 -12.16 -20.46 13.27
C THR A 668 -12.99 -19.66 12.27
N ASP A 669 -13.87 -18.73 12.64
CA ASP A 669 -14.72 -18.08 11.62
C ASP A 669 -13.93 -17.13 10.68
N THR A 670 -12.78 -16.63 11.10
CA THR A 670 -11.86 -15.82 10.26
C THR A 670 -10.69 -16.64 9.68
N ILE A 671 -10.22 -17.68 10.36
CA ILE A 671 -9.02 -18.45 9.97
C ILE A 671 -9.31 -19.55 8.93
N LEU A 672 -10.43 -20.29 9.05
CA LEU A 672 -10.85 -21.27 8.03
C LEU A 672 -11.06 -20.63 6.65
N LYS A 673 -11.23 -19.30 6.62
CA LYS A 673 -11.38 -18.52 5.39
C LYS A 673 -10.08 -18.29 4.64
N LYS A 674 -8.93 -18.36 5.30
CA LYS A 674 -7.62 -18.05 4.70
C LYS A 674 -6.72 -19.27 4.49
N ASN A 675 -6.84 -20.35 5.29
CA ASN A 675 -5.96 -21.53 5.19
C ASN A 675 -6.67 -22.87 5.49
N ARG A 676 -7.43 -23.43 4.54
CA ARG A 676 -8.26 -24.65 4.74
C ARG A 676 -7.43 -25.95 4.85
N GLN A 677 -6.57 -26.26 3.88
CA GLN A 677 -5.83 -27.54 3.76
C GLN A 677 -5.05 -27.98 5.00
N PRO A 678 -4.32 -27.09 5.70
CA PRO A 678 -3.51 -27.53 6.83
C PRO A 678 -4.35 -27.85 8.08
N ILE A 679 -5.51 -27.19 8.23
CA ILE A 679 -6.51 -27.55 9.25
C ILE A 679 -7.11 -28.92 8.93
N ILE A 680 -7.40 -29.22 7.66
CA ILE A 680 -7.84 -30.57 7.22
C ILE A 680 -6.82 -31.62 7.61
N ARG A 681 -5.53 -31.39 7.33
CA ARG A 681 -4.44 -32.31 7.68
C ARG A 681 -4.35 -32.53 9.18
N LEU A 682 -4.40 -31.47 9.98
CA LEU A 682 -4.41 -31.55 11.45
C LEU A 682 -5.60 -32.36 11.94
N VAL A 683 -6.82 -32.01 11.49
CA VAL A 683 -8.04 -32.74 11.87
C VAL A 683 -7.96 -34.21 11.47
N LYS A 684 -7.44 -34.55 10.28
CA LYS A 684 -7.26 -35.94 9.84
C LYS A 684 -6.32 -36.73 10.75
N ILE A 685 -5.13 -36.20 11.02
CA ILE A 685 -4.12 -36.87 11.84
C ILE A 685 -4.67 -37.14 13.24
N VAL A 686 -5.23 -36.10 13.85
CA VAL A 686 -5.76 -36.17 15.21
C VAL A 686 -6.97 -37.09 15.28
N PHE A 687 -7.87 -37.02 14.31
CA PHE A 687 -9.05 -37.87 14.29
C PHE A 687 -8.71 -39.34 14.00
N SER A 688 -7.69 -39.60 13.18
CA SER A 688 -7.24 -40.96 12.88
C SER A 688 -6.59 -41.66 14.08
N SER A 689 -6.00 -40.92 15.02
CA SER A 689 -5.37 -41.47 16.22
C SER A 689 -6.33 -41.78 17.37
N LEU A 690 -7.62 -41.52 17.19
CA LEU A 690 -8.64 -41.69 18.23
C LEU A 690 -9.35 -43.06 18.17
N ASN A 691 -9.87 -43.52 19.31
CA ASN A 691 -10.77 -44.68 19.34
C ASN A 691 -12.16 -44.30 18.80
N ASP A 692 -12.99 -45.29 18.49
CA ASP A 692 -14.28 -45.06 17.80
C ASP A 692 -15.29 -44.26 18.64
N LYS A 693 -15.27 -44.43 19.97
CA LYS A 693 -16.12 -43.69 20.89
C LYS A 693 -15.77 -42.19 20.89
N ASP A 694 -14.47 -41.86 20.92
CA ASP A 694 -14.00 -40.48 20.90
C ASP A 694 -14.20 -39.85 19.52
N LYS A 695 -13.99 -40.60 18.43
CA LYS A 695 -14.32 -40.18 17.07
C LYS A 695 -15.79 -39.77 16.94
N LEU A 696 -16.70 -40.58 17.50
CA LEU A 696 -18.14 -40.30 17.44
C LEU A 696 -18.50 -39.03 18.22
N LEU A 697 -17.99 -38.88 19.45
CA LEU A 697 -18.22 -37.72 20.29
C LEU A 697 -17.72 -36.42 19.63
N ILE A 698 -16.53 -36.46 19.03
CA ILE A 698 -15.97 -35.31 18.30
C ILE A 698 -16.81 -34.99 17.08
N PHE A 699 -17.18 -36.00 16.29
CA PHE A 699 -17.97 -35.79 15.09
C PHE A 699 -19.30 -35.11 15.42
N PHE A 700 -19.98 -35.52 16.48
CA PHE A 700 -21.22 -34.86 16.94
C PHE A 700 -20.98 -33.44 17.45
N TYR A 701 -19.93 -33.24 18.23
CA TYR A 701 -19.57 -31.92 18.73
C TYR A 701 -19.28 -30.95 17.56
N VAL A 702 -18.53 -31.42 16.56
CA VAL A 702 -18.22 -30.71 15.32
C VAL A 702 -19.49 -30.43 14.54
N ALA A 703 -20.34 -31.42 14.29
CA ALA A 703 -21.59 -31.26 13.53
C ALA A 703 -22.51 -30.23 14.17
N ARG A 704 -22.73 -30.32 15.48
CA ARG A 704 -23.54 -29.35 16.23
C ARG A 704 -22.98 -27.92 16.13
N LYS A 705 -21.66 -27.75 16.29
CA LYS A 705 -21.01 -26.42 16.21
C LYS A 705 -20.98 -25.88 14.79
N SER A 706 -20.71 -26.72 13.79
CA SER A 706 -20.74 -26.35 12.37
C SER A 706 -22.11 -25.87 11.93
N ILE A 707 -23.18 -26.45 12.46
CA ILE A 707 -24.54 -26.00 12.19
C ILE A 707 -24.83 -24.68 12.89
N ASN A 708 -24.52 -24.57 14.19
CA ASN A 708 -24.76 -23.36 14.98
C ASN A 708 -24.01 -22.11 14.44
N TYR A 709 -22.87 -22.29 13.78
CA TYR A 709 -22.04 -21.19 13.25
C TYR A 709 -21.91 -21.17 11.72
N CYS A 710 -22.69 -21.99 10.99
CA CYS A 710 -22.64 -22.10 9.51
C CYS A 710 -21.24 -22.45 8.92
N LEU A 711 -20.45 -23.29 9.61
CA LEU A 711 -19.09 -23.71 9.25
C LEU A 711 -19.05 -25.14 8.66
N PHE A 712 -19.80 -25.38 7.58
CA PHE A 712 -19.97 -26.72 6.98
C PHE A 712 -18.71 -27.31 6.34
N ASN A 713 -17.72 -26.48 6.00
CA ASN A 713 -16.43 -26.92 5.43
C ASN A 713 -15.63 -27.88 6.31
N LEU A 714 -15.85 -27.85 7.64
CA LEU A 714 -15.24 -28.77 8.60
C LEU A 714 -15.90 -30.15 8.57
N LEU A 715 -17.19 -30.24 8.23
CA LEU A 715 -17.91 -31.51 8.11
C LEU A 715 -17.49 -32.29 6.85
N ASP A 716 -17.25 -31.60 5.73
CA ASP A 716 -16.72 -32.22 4.50
C ASP A 716 -15.39 -32.97 4.75
N ILE A 717 -14.57 -32.54 5.73
CA ILE A 717 -13.30 -33.19 6.08
C ILE A 717 -13.54 -34.61 6.60
N PHE A 718 -14.56 -34.78 7.43
CA PHE A 718 -14.89 -36.09 8.01
C PHE A 718 -15.41 -37.04 6.94
N GLU A 719 -16.20 -36.56 5.99
CA GLU A 719 -16.81 -37.39 4.96
C GLU A 719 -15.90 -37.68 3.76
N ASP A 720 -15.20 -36.66 3.23
CA ASP A 720 -14.46 -36.78 1.96
C ASP A 720 -12.97 -37.09 2.15
N VAL A 721 -12.38 -36.71 3.28
CA VAL A 721 -10.92 -36.83 3.52
C VAL A 721 -10.58 -37.90 4.56
N ILE A 722 -11.39 -37.99 5.60
CA ILE A 722 -11.26 -39.01 6.66
C ILE A 722 -12.14 -40.23 6.33
N GLN A 723 -13.22 -40.05 5.56
CA GLN A 723 -14.22 -41.08 5.25
C GLN A 723 -14.88 -41.71 6.49
N TYR A 724 -14.99 -40.93 7.57
CA TYR A 724 -15.68 -41.34 8.78
C TYR A 724 -17.19 -41.29 8.57
N GLN A 725 -17.88 -42.41 8.80
CA GLN A 725 -19.34 -42.48 8.85
C GLN A 725 -19.78 -42.84 10.26
N PRO A 726 -20.61 -42.02 10.92
CA PRO A 726 -21.20 -42.40 12.19
C PRO A 726 -22.22 -43.51 11.98
N ASP A 727 -22.39 -44.41 12.95
CA ASP A 727 -23.28 -45.59 12.87
C ASP A 727 -24.81 -45.28 12.81
N PHE A 728 -25.18 -44.02 12.57
CA PHE A 728 -26.58 -43.60 12.46
C PHE A 728 -27.07 -43.72 11.01
N LYS A 729 -28.19 -44.42 10.80
CA LYS A 729 -28.78 -44.68 9.47
C LYS A 729 -29.05 -43.41 8.67
N GLU A 730 -29.35 -42.28 9.33
CA GLU A 730 -29.64 -40.99 8.67
C GLU A 730 -28.41 -40.32 8.02
N PHE A 731 -27.20 -40.80 8.30
CA PHE A 731 -25.93 -40.29 7.75
C PHE A 731 -25.20 -41.28 6.84
N GLN A 732 -25.76 -42.47 6.61
CA GLN A 732 -25.19 -43.48 5.72
C GLN A 732 -25.50 -43.12 4.26
N LYS A 733 -24.47 -43.08 3.39
CA LYS A 733 -24.62 -42.70 1.98
C LYS A 733 -25.65 -43.60 1.26
N PRO A 734 -26.56 -43.04 0.44
CA PRO A 734 -27.36 -43.86 -0.46
C PRO A 734 -26.44 -44.53 -1.49
N LYS A 735 -26.63 -45.83 -1.72
CA LYS A 735 -25.87 -46.59 -2.70
C LYS A 735 -26.20 -46.09 -4.13
N TYR A 736 -25.14 -45.82 -4.90
CA TYR A 736 -25.07 -45.50 -6.34
C TYR A 736 -25.29 -44.04 -6.80
N TYR A 737 -24.18 -43.33 -7.10
CA TYR A 737 -23.71 -43.03 -8.47
C TYR A 737 -22.43 -42.16 -8.38
N THR A 738 -21.40 -42.54 -9.14
CA THR A 738 -20.14 -41.82 -9.30
C THR A 738 -20.38 -40.55 -10.13
N ILE A 739 -20.59 -39.41 -9.49
CA ILE A 739 -20.89 -38.14 -10.17
C ILE A 739 -19.68 -37.21 -10.06
N LYS A 740 -19.07 -36.91 -11.22
CA LYS A 740 -17.96 -35.94 -11.35
C LYS A 740 -18.43 -34.52 -10.97
N GLN A 741 -17.80 -33.96 -9.93
CA GLN A 741 -17.60 -32.54 -9.57
C GLN A 741 -18.80 -31.53 -9.53
N THR A 742 -20.03 -31.88 -9.91
CA THR A 742 -21.19 -30.95 -9.90
C THR A 742 -22.05 -30.96 -8.62
N LYS A 743 -21.64 -31.61 -7.53
CA LYS A 743 -22.52 -31.81 -6.36
C LYS A 743 -21.89 -31.54 -5.00
N ILE A 744 -21.47 -30.30 -4.76
CA ILE A 744 -21.35 -29.81 -3.37
C ILE A 744 -22.76 -29.41 -2.87
N THR A 745 -23.56 -28.79 -3.75
CA THR A 745 -24.91 -28.26 -3.50
C THR A 745 -25.96 -29.30 -3.10
N GLN A 746 -26.01 -30.44 -3.78
CA GLN A 746 -26.98 -31.51 -3.50
C GLN A 746 -26.59 -32.37 -2.28
N LYS A 747 -25.32 -32.35 -1.90
CA LYS A 747 -24.79 -33.07 -0.74
C LYS A 747 -25.08 -32.31 0.54
N HIS A 748 -24.90 -30.98 0.52
CA HIS A 748 -25.25 -30.09 1.64
C HIS A 748 -26.76 -30.01 1.89
N SER A 749 -27.61 -30.10 0.86
CA SER A 749 -29.06 -30.21 1.04
C SER A 749 -29.49 -31.51 1.74
N LEU A 750 -28.76 -32.61 1.52
CA LEU A 750 -28.98 -33.89 2.19
C LEU A 750 -28.64 -33.81 3.69
N TYR A 751 -27.50 -33.23 4.05
CA TYR A 751 -27.13 -32.99 5.45
C TYR A 751 -28.10 -32.07 6.19
N LEU A 752 -28.55 -31.00 5.52
CA LEU A 752 -29.53 -30.07 6.06
C LEU A 752 -30.89 -30.76 6.26
N ASN A 753 -31.35 -31.57 5.30
CA ASN A 753 -32.58 -32.34 5.41
C ASN A 753 -32.52 -33.40 6.51
N SER A 754 -31.41 -34.15 6.65
CA SER A 754 -31.23 -35.13 7.74
C SER A 754 -31.21 -34.45 9.11
N PHE A 755 -30.60 -33.28 9.22
CA PHE A 755 -30.57 -32.51 10.47
C PHE A 755 -31.96 -31.93 10.83
N LEU A 756 -32.68 -31.38 9.84
CA LEU A 756 -34.04 -30.87 10.02
C LEU A 756 -35.03 -31.99 10.40
N GLN A 757 -34.88 -33.19 9.82
CA GLN A 757 -35.69 -34.37 10.19
C GLN A 757 -35.40 -34.85 11.62
N LEU A 758 -34.15 -34.78 12.08
CA LEU A 758 -33.78 -35.07 13.47
C LEU A 758 -34.32 -34.03 14.46
N PHE A 759 -34.36 -32.75 14.06
CA PHE A 759 -34.91 -31.66 14.86
C PHE A 759 -36.45 -31.75 14.95
N GLN A 760 -37.12 -32.12 13.84
CA GLN A 760 -38.56 -32.34 13.77
C GLN A 760 -39.05 -33.58 14.54
N LYS A 761 -38.19 -34.58 14.78
CA LYS A 761 -38.54 -35.77 15.57
C LYS A 761 -38.37 -35.60 17.09
N LYS A 762 -37.85 -34.46 17.55
CA LYS A 762 -37.61 -34.16 18.98
C LYS A 762 -38.35 -32.93 19.52
N ILE A 763 -39.26 -32.39 18.71
CA ILE A 763 -40.44 -31.61 19.14
C ILE A 763 -41.63 -32.55 18.90
#